data_AF-A0A976M4R5-F1
#
_entry.id   AF-A0A976M4R5-F1
#
_cell.length_a   1.000
_cell.length_b   1.000
_cell.length_c   1.000
_cell.angle_alpha   90.00
_cell.angle_beta   90.00
_cell.angle_gamma   90.00
#
_symmetry.space_group_name_H-M   'P 1'
#
loop_
_entity.id
_entity.type
_entity.pdbx_description
1 polymer ?
#
loop_
_entity_poly.entity_id
_entity_poly.type
_entity_poly.pdbx_seq_one_letter_code
_entity_poly.pdbx_strand_id
1 'polypeptide(L)'
;MDLKTHGIANFKKPTTTPKYFGIDVDKTFYTQNHDIFKRNVDAFKLLKTKNITPFFCTGKGFDSNKKVITTDFVNQTGYNGYPGVYNNGALVYDPDGNIIKMEKLSVELLDKFKDYATTNCINDKTIYYTDEKPYRLDELTQETKAYYGQFNLGDIEKITYDELKQKNVLSTSTYGHELYDFPLINDVDYIKFVQPAANELIQKGISKKTGIETLLKHLNSNGNECVYIGDSANDNQAMEYCYVSFAVGNAEQDTKKKAKWALDLNYDQGAFEKAVKLLVEDQTVFRKNINAFKLLKDKNITPFFCTGRGYQSNKKVLTTYFQSTTGYNGYPGVYNNGAVVYDENGNSIKIEKFSVDILDRFNDYASTNSINDRTIYFTEDKMYRVQDLTNDTLDYLKQFNLENTEQISYDDLKLKNVVSINSYGHELDNFESINDVHYVKFRQPGGNILSPKAVNKKTGIEALLNHFNSSGNECVYIGDSVNDHEAMEYCYMSFAVGNADEDTKKKATWVLDLNFDQAAFEKAVKLLVDDQDTPPKYFGIDVDGTFYVEDENVYNKNIDAFKLLKDKNIKPFLCTGRGYQSNKKVLTTYFQSTTGYNGYPGVYNNGAVVYDENGNSIKIEKFTESFVTSFKDYATTNNINDRVIYYTDQKIHCLDTLTNDAVTYFNSLRYDDIELITFDELKQKNVLTIGCHNRNLDDFPSINEVYYVKFGQGEYFQLGPKGVNKKVGLETLLNYYQSNANECAFIGDSPNDHEAMEYCYVSFAVGNADDETKKKATWVLDLNFDQAAFEKAVKLLVDDQE
;
A
#
# COMPACT_ATOMS: atom_id res chain seq x y z
N MET A 1 -25.41 -9.02 -5.12
CA MET A 1 -24.40 -8.65 -4.11
C MET A 1 -24.74 -7.23 -3.68
N ASP A 2 -25.26 -7.04 -2.47
CA ASP A 2 -25.67 -5.72 -1.95
C ASP A 2 -24.45 -4.78 -1.88
N LEU A 3 -24.40 -3.79 -2.78
CA LEU A 3 -23.36 -2.75 -2.77
C LEU A 3 -23.69 -1.73 -1.67
N LYS A 4 -23.36 -2.04 -0.42
CA LYS A 4 -23.20 -1.02 0.62
C LYS A 4 -21.85 -0.33 0.39
N THR A 5 -21.85 0.99 0.26
CA THR A 5 -20.63 1.81 0.29
C THR A 5 -19.88 1.53 1.58
N HIS A 6 -18.60 1.21 1.46
CA HIS A 6 -17.75 1.02 2.61
C HIS A 6 -17.09 2.35 2.98
N GLY A 7 -17.04 2.67 4.27
CA GLY A 7 -16.21 3.76 4.77
C GLY A 7 -14.74 3.46 4.53
N ILE A 8 -13.95 4.49 4.23
CA ILE A 8 -12.53 4.34 3.82
C ILE A 8 -11.64 3.62 4.84
N ALA A 9 -12.04 3.58 6.12
CA ALA A 9 -11.33 2.88 7.18
C ALA A 9 -11.11 1.37 6.90
N ASN A 10 -11.99 0.75 6.10
CA ASN A 10 -11.92 -0.67 5.76
C ASN A 10 -11.30 -0.94 4.38
N PHE A 11 -10.68 0.06 3.76
CA PHE A 11 -10.11 -0.07 2.43
C PHE A 11 -9.06 -1.19 2.38
N LYS A 12 -9.28 -2.14 1.47
CA LYS A 12 -8.32 -3.18 1.11
C LYS A 12 -7.78 -2.87 -0.29
N LYS A 13 -6.46 -2.69 -0.37
CA LYS A 13 -5.77 -2.51 -1.66
C LYS A 13 -6.06 -3.72 -2.56
N PRO A 14 -6.40 -3.51 -3.84
CA PRO A 14 -6.53 -4.58 -4.83
C PRO A 14 -5.32 -5.51 -4.85
N THR A 15 -5.55 -6.83 -5.00
CA THR A 15 -4.47 -7.81 -5.21
C THR A 15 -3.81 -7.65 -6.57
N THR A 16 -4.54 -7.13 -7.55
CA THR A 16 -4.04 -6.81 -8.89
C THR A 16 -3.88 -5.31 -9.02
N THR A 17 -2.67 -4.85 -9.38
CA THR A 17 -2.41 -3.43 -9.61
C THR A 17 -3.20 -2.94 -10.82
N PRO A 18 -4.04 -1.91 -10.69
CA PRO A 18 -4.74 -1.31 -11.83
C PRO A 18 -3.75 -0.70 -12.82
N LYS A 19 -4.09 -0.71 -14.12
CA LYS A 19 -3.28 -0.10 -15.17
C LYS A 19 -3.68 1.34 -15.46
N TYR A 20 -4.91 1.72 -15.14
CA TYR A 20 -5.47 3.02 -15.50
C TYR A 20 -6.16 3.70 -14.33
N PHE A 21 -6.18 5.04 -14.36
CA PHE A 21 -6.87 5.85 -13.36
C PHE A 21 -7.65 6.97 -14.06
N GLY A 22 -8.97 6.82 -14.15
CA GLY A 22 -9.88 7.86 -14.63
C GLY A 22 -10.18 8.87 -13.53
N ILE A 23 -10.02 10.15 -13.84
CA ILE A 23 -10.03 11.23 -12.86
C ILE A 23 -11.05 12.28 -13.28
N ASP A 24 -12.13 12.44 -12.52
CA ASP A 24 -12.95 13.63 -12.65
C ASP A 24 -12.16 14.90 -12.28
N VAL A 25 -12.44 16.00 -12.98
CA VAL A 25 -11.67 17.22 -12.85
C VAL A 25 -12.28 18.19 -11.84
N ASP A 26 -13.52 18.61 -12.07
CA ASP A 26 -14.15 19.70 -11.34
C ASP A 26 -14.65 19.24 -9.97
N LYS A 27 -14.28 19.93 -8.88
CA LYS A 27 -14.60 19.51 -7.51
C LYS A 27 -14.11 18.08 -7.17
N THR A 28 -13.11 17.59 -7.89
CA THR A 28 -12.44 16.30 -7.63
C THR A 28 -10.91 16.46 -7.67
N PHE A 29 -10.33 16.70 -8.84
CA PHE A 29 -8.89 16.92 -9.00
C PHE A 29 -8.49 18.39 -8.85
N TYR A 30 -9.24 19.28 -9.49
CA TYR A 30 -8.96 20.72 -9.46
C TYR A 30 -9.52 21.36 -8.20
N THR A 31 -8.71 22.23 -7.58
CA THR A 31 -9.11 23.06 -6.44
C THR A 31 -8.40 24.41 -6.50
N GLN A 32 -9.03 25.44 -5.95
CA GLN A 32 -8.42 26.78 -5.80
C GLN A 32 -7.39 26.81 -4.66
N ASN A 33 -7.38 25.80 -3.78
CA ASN A 33 -6.36 25.67 -2.75
C ASN A 33 -5.03 25.24 -3.39
N HIS A 34 -4.10 26.18 -3.55
CA HIS A 34 -2.82 25.98 -4.24
C HIS A 34 -2.00 24.83 -3.64
N ASP A 35 -1.98 24.67 -2.32
CA ASP A 35 -1.21 23.61 -1.66
C ASP A 35 -1.79 22.22 -1.98
N ILE A 36 -3.12 22.11 -1.97
CA ILE A 36 -3.82 20.87 -2.28
C ILE A 36 -3.73 20.56 -3.77
N PHE A 37 -3.84 21.56 -4.64
CA PHE A 37 -3.65 21.37 -6.07
C PHE A 37 -2.24 20.84 -6.38
N LYS A 38 -1.21 21.41 -5.77
CA LYS A 38 0.17 20.91 -5.89
C LYS A 38 0.29 19.46 -5.43
N ARG A 39 -0.31 19.10 -4.29
CA ARG A 39 -0.35 17.71 -3.79
C ARG A 39 -1.08 16.76 -4.76
N ASN A 40 -2.13 17.23 -5.43
CA ASN A 40 -2.82 16.47 -6.47
C ASN A 40 -1.93 16.26 -7.70
N VAL A 41 -1.13 17.27 -8.10
CA VAL A 41 -0.12 17.13 -9.17
C VAL A 41 0.97 16.12 -8.76
N ASP A 42 1.43 16.14 -7.52
CA ASP A 42 2.39 15.17 -6.99
C ASP A 42 1.84 13.74 -6.99
N ALA A 43 0.59 13.56 -6.58
CA ALA A 43 -0.11 12.28 -6.64
C ALA A 43 -0.30 11.79 -8.09
N PHE A 44 -0.60 12.69 -9.02
CA PHE A 44 -0.70 12.36 -10.45
C PHE A 44 0.63 11.84 -11.00
N LYS A 45 1.76 12.48 -10.64
CA LYS A 45 3.11 11.99 -10.99
C LYS A 45 3.38 10.61 -10.40
N LEU A 46 2.99 10.40 -9.13
CA LEU A 46 3.18 9.12 -8.44
C LEU A 46 2.44 7.96 -9.13
N LEU A 47 1.26 8.18 -9.72
CA LEU A 47 0.59 7.16 -10.53
C LEU A 47 1.47 6.71 -11.71
N LYS A 48 2.06 7.68 -12.43
CA LYS A 48 2.93 7.40 -13.57
C LYS A 48 4.20 6.64 -13.17
N THR A 49 4.83 6.98 -12.04
CA THR A 49 6.01 6.23 -11.55
C THR A 49 5.70 4.81 -11.13
N LYS A 50 4.41 4.49 -10.95
CA LYS A 50 3.90 3.15 -10.60
C LYS A 50 3.29 2.42 -11.79
N ASN A 51 3.55 2.88 -13.01
CA ASN A 51 3.01 2.31 -14.26
C ASN A 51 1.46 2.27 -14.30
N ILE A 52 0.82 3.23 -13.63
CA ILE A 52 -0.62 3.47 -13.73
C ILE A 52 -0.79 4.69 -14.62
N THR A 53 -1.53 4.58 -15.72
CA THR A 53 -1.77 5.69 -16.64
C THR A 53 -2.99 6.49 -16.17
N PRO A 54 -2.79 7.71 -15.59
CA PRO A 54 -3.89 8.60 -15.26
C PRO A 54 -4.45 9.28 -16.51
N PHE A 55 -5.75 9.56 -16.52
CA PHE A 55 -6.41 10.33 -17.57
C PHE A 55 -7.61 11.09 -17.02
N PHE A 56 -7.88 12.28 -17.59
CA PHE A 56 -9.02 13.10 -17.17
C PHE A 56 -10.33 12.65 -17.82
N CYS A 57 -11.40 12.73 -17.03
CA CYS A 57 -12.79 12.49 -17.42
C CYS A 57 -13.63 13.72 -17.05
N THR A 58 -14.05 14.54 -18.01
CA THR A 58 -14.75 15.80 -17.71
C THR A 58 -15.95 16.04 -18.62
N GLY A 59 -16.92 16.81 -18.12
CA GLY A 59 -18.03 17.35 -18.93
C GLY A 59 -17.58 18.48 -19.87
N LYS A 60 -16.38 19.04 -19.67
CA LYS A 60 -15.83 20.10 -20.51
C LYS A 60 -15.19 19.54 -21.78
N GLY A 61 -15.08 20.39 -22.80
CA GLY A 61 -14.25 20.12 -23.97
C GLY A 61 -12.75 20.20 -23.66
N PHE A 62 -11.94 19.63 -24.56
CA PHE A 62 -10.48 19.57 -24.41
C PHE A 62 -9.87 20.96 -24.16
N ASP A 63 -10.24 21.94 -24.99
CA ASP A 63 -9.72 23.30 -24.90
C ASP A 63 -10.13 24.04 -23.61
N SER A 64 -11.35 23.79 -23.13
CA SER A 64 -11.82 24.35 -21.86
C SER A 64 -11.10 23.76 -20.64
N ASN A 65 -10.48 22.57 -20.77
CA ASN A 65 -9.75 21.92 -19.68
C ASN A 65 -8.31 22.45 -19.49
N LYS A 66 -7.84 23.37 -20.35
CA LYS A 66 -6.48 23.97 -20.29
C LYS A 66 -6.13 24.70 -18.99
N LYS A 67 -7.12 25.04 -18.15
CA LYS A 67 -6.89 25.57 -16.79
C LYS A 67 -6.17 24.58 -15.87
N VAL A 68 -6.41 23.29 -16.06
CA VAL A 68 -5.80 22.22 -15.27
C VAL A 68 -4.54 21.74 -15.97
N ILE A 69 -4.61 21.57 -17.29
CA ILE A 69 -3.48 21.18 -18.15
C ILE A 69 -2.71 22.45 -18.56
N THR A 70 -2.15 23.17 -17.59
CA THR A 70 -1.29 24.33 -17.84
C THR A 70 0.08 23.88 -18.34
N THR A 71 0.86 24.80 -18.93
CA THR A 71 2.26 24.50 -19.31
C THR A 71 3.08 23.96 -18.14
N ASP A 72 2.87 24.50 -16.93
CA ASP A 72 3.52 24.02 -15.72
C ASP A 72 3.08 22.59 -15.36
N PHE A 73 1.77 22.31 -15.42
CA PHE A 73 1.24 20.97 -15.22
C PHE A 73 1.83 19.96 -16.22
N VAL A 74 1.90 20.32 -17.51
CA VAL A 74 2.50 19.49 -18.56
C VAL A 74 3.97 19.25 -18.29
N ASN A 75 4.73 20.29 -17.91
CA ASN A 75 6.15 20.16 -17.61
C ASN A 75 6.41 19.26 -16.40
N GLN A 76 5.56 19.34 -15.37
CA GLN A 76 5.71 18.53 -14.16
C GLN A 76 5.28 17.07 -14.36
N THR A 77 4.19 16.84 -15.09
CA THR A 77 3.55 15.51 -15.18
C THR A 77 3.85 14.78 -16.49
N GLY A 78 4.23 15.49 -17.54
CA GLY A 78 4.28 14.97 -18.91
C GLY A 78 2.92 14.56 -19.46
N TYR A 79 1.80 15.07 -18.92
CA TYR A 79 0.45 14.80 -19.41
C TYR A 79 -0.12 16.05 -20.07
N ASN A 80 -0.38 15.96 -21.36
CA ASN A 80 -0.87 17.04 -22.22
C ASN A 80 -2.38 16.95 -22.50
N GLY A 81 -3.10 16.12 -21.74
CA GLY A 81 -4.52 15.82 -21.97
C GLY A 81 -4.79 14.46 -22.61
N TYR A 82 -3.74 13.71 -22.97
CA TYR A 82 -3.89 12.42 -23.63
C TYR A 82 -3.32 11.25 -22.80
N PRO A 83 -4.01 10.11 -22.73
CA PRO A 83 -5.39 9.88 -23.20
C PRO A 83 -6.40 10.70 -22.38
N GLY A 84 -7.64 10.85 -22.86
CA GLY A 84 -8.65 11.65 -22.14
C GLY A 84 -10.08 11.47 -22.62
N VAL A 85 -11.03 11.64 -21.70
CA VAL A 85 -12.48 11.53 -21.92
C VAL A 85 -13.13 12.89 -21.66
N TYR A 86 -13.69 13.50 -22.70
CA TYR A 86 -14.21 14.87 -22.69
C TYR A 86 -15.67 14.92 -23.07
N ASN A 87 -16.35 16.03 -22.74
CA ASN A 87 -17.79 16.21 -22.99
C ASN A 87 -18.61 15.01 -22.51
N ASN A 88 -18.37 14.56 -21.28
CA ASN A 88 -18.99 13.37 -20.70
C ASN A 88 -18.89 12.12 -21.59
N GLY A 89 -17.78 11.94 -22.33
CA GLY A 89 -17.54 10.77 -23.18
C GLY A 89 -18.08 10.86 -24.59
N ALA A 90 -18.58 12.03 -25.02
CA ALA A 90 -18.84 12.31 -26.43
C ALA A 90 -17.54 12.39 -27.24
N LEU A 91 -16.45 12.85 -26.64
CA LEU A 91 -15.14 12.97 -27.29
C LEU A 91 -14.09 12.19 -26.48
N VAL A 92 -13.37 11.28 -27.15
CA VAL A 92 -12.34 10.44 -26.51
C VAL A 92 -11.06 10.46 -27.33
N TYR A 93 -9.95 10.72 -26.67
CA TYR A 93 -8.62 10.70 -27.23
C TYR A 93 -7.81 9.51 -26.70
N ASP A 94 -7.07 8.85 -27.58
CA ASP A 94 -6.04 7.87 -27.23
C ASP A 94 -4.76 8.54 -26.67
N PRO A 95 -3.75 7.78 -26.21
CA PRO A 95 -2.52 8.34 -25.65
C PRO A 95 -1.69 9.17 -26.64
N ASP A 96 -1.84 8.94 -27.94
CA ASP A 96 -1.13 9.67 -28.99
C ASP A 96 -1.86 10.95 -29.41
N GLY A 97 -3.05 11.20 -28.85
CA GLY A 97 -3.89 12.35 -29.15
C GLY A 97 -4.77 12.16 -30.38
N ASN A 98 -4.97 10.93 -30.85
CA ASN A 98 -5.94 10.64 -31.90
C ASN A 98 -7.35 10.55 -31.32
N ILE A 99 -8.32 11.06 -32.07
CA ILE A 99 -9.74 10.92 -31.73
C ILE A 99 -10.18 9.49 -32.05
N ILE A 100 -10.55 8.74 -31.01
CA ILE A 100 -11.06 7.37 -31.13
C ILE A 100 -12.58 7.28 -30.98
N LYS A 101 -13.22 8.36 -30.51
CA LYS A 101 -14.68 8.52 -30.49
C LYS A 101 -15.03 10.00 -30.55
N MET A 102 -16.00 10.34 -31.41
CA MET A 102 -16.66 11.64 -31.45
C MET A 102 -18.15 11.43 -31.75
N GLU A 103 -19.00 11.71 -30.78
CA GLU A 103 -20.45 11.59 -30.88
C GLU A 103 -21.11 12.96 -30.81
N LYS A 104 -21.82 13.31 -31.87
CA LYS A 104 -22.49 14.61 -32.02
C LYS A 104 -23.99 14.49 -31.85
N LEU A 105 -24.62 15.57 -31.42
CA LEU A 105 -26.08 15.69 -31.44
C LEU A 105 -26.58 15.57 -32.89
N SER A 106 -27.64 14.77 -33.09
CA SER A 106 -28.26 14.66 -34.40
C SER A 106 -28.85 16.01 -34.85
N VAL A 107 -28.90 16.25 -36.16
CA VAL A 107 -29.48 17.48 -36.72
C VAL A 107 -30.93 17.65 -36.31
N GLU A 108 -31.70 16.55 -36.26
CA GLU A 108 -33.09 16.56 -35.77
C GLU A 108 -33.19 17.05 -34.32
N LEU A 109 -32.29 16.58 -33.46
CA LEU A 109 -32.28 16.94 -32.05
C LEU A 109 -31.87 18.40 -31.85
N LEU A 110 -30.88 18.87 -32.61
CA LEU A 110 -30.50 20.29 -32.64
C LEU A 110 -31.65 21.18 -33.13
N ASP A 111 -32.36 20.79 -34.19
CA ASP A 111 -33.49 21.54 -34.72
C ASP A 111 -34.61 21.65 -33.69
N LYS A 112 -34.98 20.51 -33.07
CA LYS A 112 -35.98 20.47 -32.01
C LYS A 112 -35.58 21.28 -30.79
N PHE A 113 -34.31 21.20 -30.39
CA PHE A 113 -33.82 21.95 -29.24
C PHE A 113 -33.78 23.45 -29.53
N LYS A 114 -33.37 23.88 -30.73
CA LYS A 114 -33.44 25.28 -31.13
C LYS A 114 -34.88 25.81 -31.13
N ASP A 115 -35.84 25.04 -31.61
CA ASP A 115 -37.26 25.44 -31.60
C ASP A 115 -37.81 25.51 -30.16
N TYR A 116 -37.45 24.55 -29.32
CA TYR A 116 -37.77 24.55 -27.89
C TYR A 116 -37.14 25.76 -27.18
N ALA A 117 -35.86 26.03 -27.42
CA ALA A 117 -35.12 27.12 -26.80
C ALA A 117 -35.68 28.49 -27.19
N THR A 118 -36.14 28.62 -28.44
CA THR A 118 -36.83 29.82 -28.94
C THR A 118 -38.20 29.98 -28.30
N THR A 119 -38.99 28.89 -28.24
CA THR A 119 -40.35 28.92 -27.66
C THR A 119 -40.35 29.26 -26.17
N ASN A 120 -39.34 28.76 -25.44
CA ASN A 120 -39.22 28.96 -24.00
C ASN A 120 -38.35 30.17 -23.62
N CYS A 121 -37.84 30.93 -24.59
CA CYS A 121 -36.99 32.09 -24.36
C CYS A 121 -35.73 31.78 -23.51
N ILE A 122 -34.97 30.75 -23.89
CA ILE A 122 -33.76 30.30 -23.17
C ILE A 122 -32.49 30.32 -24.02
N ASN A 123 -32.52 30.93 -25.22
CA ASN A 123 -31.33 31.06 -26.07
C ASN A 123 -30.23 31.91 -25.42
N ASP A 124 -30.60 32.90 -24.60
CA ASP A 124 -29.74 33.76 -23.78
C ASP A 124 -29.16 33.05 -22.53
N LYS A 125 -29.56 31.79 -22.30
CA LYS A 125 -29.12 30.93 -21.19
C LYS A 125 -28.35 29.70 -21.65
N THR A 126 -28.23 29.49 -22.95
CA THR A 126 -27.80 28.23 -23.56
C THR A 126 -26.46 28.36 -24.26
N ILE A 127 -25.55 27.43 -23.95
CA ILE A 127 -24.26 27.24 -24.62
C ILE A 127 -24.28 25.92 -25.38
N TYR A 128 -23.67 25.92 -26.56
CA TYR A 128 -23.47 24.75 -27.41
C TYR A 128 -21.99 24.39 -27.42
N TYR A 129 -21.63 23.22 -26.90
CA TYR A 129 -20.25 22.73 -26.90
C TYR A 129 -19.94 21.99 -28.18
N THR A 130 -18.78 22.28 -28.76
CA THR A 130 -18.27 21.61 -29.97
C THR A 130 -16.90 20.99 -29.69
N ASP A 131 -16.35 20.29 -30.68
CA ASP A 131 -14.98 19.78 -30.69
C ASP A 131 -13.91 20.89 -30.74
N GLU A 132 -14.26 22.10 -31.16
CA GLU A 132 -13.37 23.27 -31.21
C GLU A 132 -13.51 24.13 -29.94
N LYS A 133 -14.67 24.77 -29.78
CA LYS A 133 -14.95 25.74 -28.71
C LYS A 133 -16.45 25.90 -28.46
N PRO A 134 -16.88 26.51 -27.35
CA PRO A 134 -18.30 26.75 -27.09
C PRO A 134 -18.85 27.92 -27.91
N TYR A 135 -20.12 27.81 -28.32
CA TYR A 135 -20.86 28.81 -29.08
C TYR A 135 -22.18 29.18 -28.41
N ARG A 136 -22.72 30.35 -28.77
CA ARG A 136 -24.05 30.82 -28.35
C ARG A 136 -24.84 31.32 -29.55
N LEU A 137 -26.17 31.20 -29.47
CA LEU A 137 -27.07 31.76 -30.49
C LEU A 137 -27.57 33.15 -30.14
N ASP A 138 -27.51 33.55 -28.85
CA ASP A 138 -27.96 34.87 -28.42
C ASP A 138 -27.05 35.53 -27.36
N GLU A 139 -27.32 36.80 -27.03
CA GLU A 139 -26.68 37.54 -25.95
C GLU A 139 -26.96 36.91 -24.60
N LEU A 140 -25.92 36.40 -23.94
CA LEU A 140 -26.06 35.79 -22.63
C LEU A 140 -26.42 36.86 -21.57
N THR A 141 -27.37 36.54 -20.70
CA THR A 141 -27.72 37.38 -19.56
C THR A 141 -26.52 37.55 -18.61
N GLN A 142 -26.52 38.60 -17.77
CA GLN A 142 -25.45 38.81 -16.79
C GLN A 142 -25.29 37.61 -15.84
N GLU A 143 -26.40 37.01 -15.40
CA GLU A 143 -26.39 35.82 -14.54
C GLU A 143 -25.77 34.62 -15.25
N THR A 144 -26.14 34.39 -16.52
CA THR A 144 -25.58 33.31 -17.34
C THR A 144 -24.08 33.51 -17.56
N LYS A 145 -23.65 34.76 -17.85
CA LYS A 145 -22.23 35.11 -17.98
C LYS A 145 -21.47 34.87 -16.67
N ALA A 146 -22.04 35.24 -15.53
CA ALA A 146 -21.44 34.98 -14.22
C ALA A 146 -21.30 33.47 -13.94
N TYR A 147 -22.35 32.69 -14.22
CA TYR A 147 -22.36 31.25 -14.04
C TYR A 147 -21.35 30.52 -14.94
N TYR A 148 -21.26 30.90 -16.22
CA TYR A 148 -20.29 30.24 -17.11
C TYR A 148 -18.87 30.79 -16.96
N GLY A 149 -18.73 32.03 -16.48
CA GLY A 149 -17.46 32.69 -16.21
C GLY A 149 -16.59 31.95 -15.19
N GLN A 150 -17.19 31.32 -14.18
CA GLN A 150 -16.46 30.48 -13.21
C GLN A 150 -15.78 29.25 -13.87
N PHE A 151 -16.27 28.78 -15.02
CA PHE A 151 -15.69 27.65 -15.75
C PHE A 151 -14.65 28.04 -16.80
N ASN A 152 -14.49 29.35 -17.10
CA ASN A 152 -13.52 29.89 -18.07
C ASN A 152 -13.53 29.16 -19.41
N LEU A 153 -14.70 29.17 -20.02
CA LEU A 153 -14.98 28.57 -21.31
C LEU A 153 -14.28 29.27 -22.50
N GLY A 154 -13.51 30.33 -22.24
CA GLY A 154 -12.96 31.22 -23.27
C GLY A 154 -14.05 32.13 -23.86
N ASP A 155 -13.76 32.68 -25.04
CA ASP A 155 -14.74 33.48 -25.80
C ASP A 155 -15.84 32.58 -26.36
N ILE A 156 -17.05 32.74 -25.83
CA ILE A 156 -18.26 32.06 -26.33
C ILE A 156 -18.82 32.91 -27.48
N GLU A 157 -18.41 32.57 -28.69
CA GLU A 157 -18.74 33.32 -29.91
C GLU A 157 -20.24 33.22 -30.23
N LYS A 158 -20.85 34.37 -30.58
CA LYS A 158 -22.23 34.41 -31.08
C LYS A 158 -22.23 34.08 -32.56
N ILE A 159 -22.94 33.01 -32.92
CA ILE A 159 -23.08 32.57 -34.32
C ILE A 159 -24.56 32.39 -34.68
N THR A 160 -24.85 32.31 -35.96
CA THR A 160 -26.17 31.95 -36.47
C THR A 160 -26.45 30.46 -36.30
N TYR A 161 -27.72 30.08 -36.33
CA TYR A 161 -28.10 28.66 -36.23
C TYR A 161 -27.62 27.82 -37.43
N ASP A 162 -27.57 28.42 -38.63
CA ASP A 162 -27.07 27.72 -39.82
C ASP A 162 -25.56 27.49 -39.77
N GLU A 163 -24.80 28.40 -39.14
CA GLU A 163 -23.38 28.17 -38.83
C GLU A 163 -23.22 27.09 -37.76
N LEU A 164 -24.04 27.11 -36.70
CA LEU A 164 -23.99 26.11 -35.63
C LEU A 164 -24.25 24.69 -36.17
N LYS A 165 -25.21 24.52 -37.09
CA LYS A 165 -25.50 23.22 -37.73
C LYS A 165 -24.33 22.65 -38.54
N GLN A 166 -23.37 23.47 -38.94
CA GLN A 166 -22.17 23.02 -39.64
C GLN A 166 -21.04 22.61 -38.68
N LYS A 167 -21.20 22.82 -37.37
CA LYS A 167 -20.24 22.44 -36.34
C LYS A 167 -20.53 21.04 -35.78
N ASN A 168 -19.52 20.39 -35.20
CA ASN A 168 -19.71 19.13 -34.47
C ASN A 168 -20.21 19.44 -33.05
N VAL A 169 -21.51 19.72 -32.90
CA VAL A 169 -22.10 20.00 -31.59
C VAL A 169 -22.19 18.71 -30.78
N LEU A 170 -21.48 18.66 -29.65
CA LEU A 170 -21.34 17.48 -28.79
C LEU A 170 -22.36 17.47 -27.66
N SER A 171 -22.62 18.62 -27.05
CA SER A 171 -23.62 18.79 -25.98
C SER A 171 -24.13 20.23 -25.90
N THR A 172 -25.21 20.45 -25.18
CA THR A 172 -25.69 21.80 -24.82
C THR A 172 -25.77 21.94 -23.31
N SER A 173 -25.56 23.14 -22.79
CA SER A 173 -25.78 23.47 -21.38
C SER A 173 -26.67 24.69 -21.26
N THR A 174 -27.75 24.56 -20.50
CA THR A 174 -28.73 25.63 -20.27
C THR A 174 -28.77 25.98 -18.80
N TYR A 175 -28.48 27.26 -18.49
CA TYR A 175 -28.48 27.78 -17.12
C TYR A 175 -29.89 28.17 -16.67
N GLY A 176 -30.27 27.76 -15.46
CA GLY A 176 -31.47 28.24 -14.76
C GLY A 176 -32.81 27.83 -15.36
N HIS A 177 -32.84 26.87 -16.29
CA HIS A 177 -34.07 26.36 -16.90
C HIS A 177 -34.05 24.84 -16.98
N GLU A 178 -35.03 24.19 -16.38
CA GLU A 178 -35.21 22.73 -16.42
C GLU A 178 -35.72 22.29 -17.80
N LEU A 179 -35.20 21.18 -18.33
CA LEU A 179 -35.55 20.70 -19.67
C LEU A 179 -36.47 19.48 -19.65
N TYR A 180 -37.18 19.22 -18.54
CA TYR A 180 -38.01 18.01 -18.38
C TYR A 180 -39.18 17.91 -19.37
N ASP A 181 -39.60 19.04 -19.95
CA ASP A 181 -40.67 19.14 -20.94
C ASP A 181 -40.14 19.23 -22.39
N PHE A 182 -38.84 19.03 -22.61
CA PHE A 182 -38.26 18.97 -23.95
C PHE A 182 -38.89 17.81 -24.76
N PRO A 183 -39.43 18.04 -25.98
CA PRO A 183 -40.18 17.03 -26.72
C PRO A 183 -39.45 15.71 -27.00
N LEU A 184 -38.11 15.75 -27.07
CA LEU A 184 -37.26 14.59 -27.29
C LEU A 184 -36.43 14.23 -26.04
N ILE A 185 -36.92 14.55 -24.83
CA ILE A 185 -36.20 14.27 -23.57
C ILE A 185 -35.86 12.79 -23.37
N ASN A 186 -36.61 11.88 -24.00
CA ASN A 186 -36.35 10.44 -23.94
C ASN A 186 -35.28 9.96 -24.95
N ASP A 187 -34.88 10.80 -25.90
CA ASP A 187 -33.89 10.51 -26.97
C ASP A 187 -32.55 11.22 -26.72
N VAL A 188 -32.41 11.86 -25.56
CA VAL A 188 -31.20 12.47 -25.00
C VAL A 188 -30.90 11.85 -23.64
N ASP A 189 -29.65 11.91 -23.22
CA ASP A 189 -29.34 11.83 -21.79
C ASP A 189 -29.37 13.25 -21.21
N TYR A 190 -30.16 13.42 -20.15
CA TYR A 190 -30.36 14.68 -19.45
C TYR A 190 -29.58 14.66 -18.13
N ILE A 191 -28.56 15.49 -18.02
CA ILE A 191 -27.75 15.62 -16.80
C ILE A 191 -28.11 16.92 -16.11
N LYS A 192 -28.67 16.81 -14.90
CA LYS A 192 -28.99 17.93 -14.04
C LYS A 192 -27.88 18.17 -13.03
N PHE A 193 -27.27 19.36 -13.07
CA PHE A 193 -26.30 19.78 -12.05
C PHE A 193 -27.03 20.54 -10.93
N VAL A 194 -26.91 20.08 -9.68
CA VAL A 194 -27.57 20.72 -8.53
C VAL A 194 -26.69 21.87 -8.00
N GLN A 195 -27.20 23.09 -8.22
CA GLN A 195 -26.74 24.39 -7.73
C GLN A 195 -25.33 24.90 -8.13
N PRO A 196 -25.26 26.06 -8.84
CA PRO A 196 -26.36 26.69 -9.58
C PRO A 196 -26.81 25.78 -10.74
N ALA A 197 -28.13 25.71 -10.98
CA ALA A 197 -28.74 24.73 -11.87
C ALA A 197 -28.36 24.99 -13.33
N ALA A 198 -27.47 24.17 -13.88
CA ALA A 198 -27.35 24.01 -15.33
C ALA A 198 -27.81 22.61 -15.71
N ASN A 199 -28.42 22.51 -16.87
CA ASN A 199 -28.89 21.27 -17.43
C ASN A 199 -28.15 21.00 -18.73
N GLU A 200 -27.54 19.83 -18.81
CA GLU A 200 -26.79 19.41 -19.98
C GLU A 200 -27.60 18.39 -20.79
N LEU A 201 -27.72 18.64 -22.09
CA LEU A 201 -28.24 17.68 -23.05
C LEU A 201 -27.08 17.06 -23.82
N ILE A 202 -27.02 15.74 -23.78
CA ILE A 202 -26.08 14.94 -24.56
C ILE A 202 -26.83 13.85 -25.32
N GLN A 203 -26.24 13.36 -26.40
CA GLN A 203 -26.80 12.26 -27.18
C GLN A 203 -27.02 11.05 -26.26
N LYS A 204 -28.17 10.38 -26.38
CA LYS A 204 -28.52 9.22 -25.56
C LYS A 204 -27.49 8.10 -25.69
N GLY A 205 -27.15 7.49 -24.55
CA GLY A 205 -26.13 6.44 -24.42
C GLY A 205 -24.71 6.97 -24.25
N ILE A 206 -24.52 8.28 -24.13
CA ILE A 206 -23.20 8.90 -23.95
C ILE A 206 -22.99 9.29 -22.49
N SER A 207 -21.88 8.82 -21.91
CA SER A 207 -21.52 9.10 -20.53
C SER A 207 -20.03 8.90 -20.29
N LYS A 208 -19.51 9.41 -19.16
CA LYS A 208 -18.10 9.20 -18.78
C LYS A 208 -17.76 7.71 -18.78
N LYS A 209 -18.69 6.85 -18.35
CA LYS A 209 -18.54 5.39 -18.43
C LYS A 209 -18.32 4.91 -19.86
N THR A 210 -19.18 5.26 -20.81
CA THR A 210 -19.06 4.76 -22.19
C THR A 210 -17.84 5.33 -22.90
N GLY A 211 -17.40 6.54 -22.54
CA GLY A 211 -16.11 7.11 -22.95
C GLY A 211 -14.92 6.30 -22.40
N ILE A 212 -14.91 6.00 -21.11
CA ILE A 212 -13.90 5.14 -20.46
C ILE A 212 -13.88 3.75 -21.09
N GLU A 213 -15.04 3.13 -21.30
CA GLU A 213 -15.17 1.83 -21.96
C GLU A 213 -14.54 1.84 -23.36
N THR A 214 -14.76 2.90 -24.13
CA THR A 214 -14.20 3.05 -25.47
C THR A 214 -12.68 3.18 -25.41
N LEU A 215 -12.17 4.03 -24.51
CA LEU A 215 -10.74 4.21 -24.31
C LEU A 215 -10.06 2.91 -23.87
N LEU A 216 -10.57 2.26 -22.82
CA LEU A 216 -9.96 1.04 -22.30
C LEU A 216 -10.02 -0.10 -23.32
N LYS A 217 -11.10 -0.22 -24.10
CA LYS A 217 -11.18 -1.21 -25.18
C LYS A 217 -10.12 -0.95 -26.25
N HIS A 218 -9.91 0.30 -26.64
CA HIS A 218 -8.84 0.67 -27.58
C HIS A 218 -7.45 0.31 -27.03
N LEU A 219 -7.28 0.39 -25.71
CA LEU A 219 -6.04 0.03 -25.00
C LEU A 219 -5.94 -1.46 -24.64
N ASN A 220 -6.79 -2.34 -25.19
CA ASN A 220 -6.86 -3.78 -24.86
C ASN A 220 -7.04 -4.05 -23.36
N SER A 221 -7.87 -3.25 -22.70
CA SER A 221 -8.17 -3.30 -21.28
C SER A 221 -9.67 -3.16 -21.01
N ASN A 222 -10.07 -3.09 -19.75
CA ASN A 222 -11.46 -2.95 -19.31
C ASN A 222 -11.53 -2.37 -17.88
N GLY A 223 -12.74 -2.12 -17.39
CA GLY A 223 -13.00 -1.56 -16.05
C GLY A 223 -12.36 -2.34 -14.88
N ASN A 224 -12.02 -3.63 -15.05
CA ASN A 224 -11.32 -4.40 -14.01
C ASN A 224 -9.89 -3.92 -13.74
N GLU A 225 -9.27 -3.25 -14.71
CA GLU A 225 -7.91 -2.70 -14.62
C GLU A 225 -7.92 -1.17 -14.46
N CYS A 226 -9.08 -0.57 -14.18
CA CYS A 226 -9.26 0.87 -14.06
C CYS A 226 -9.76 1.27 -12.67
N VAL A 227 -9.24 2.39 -12.17
CA VAL A 227 -9.73 3.09 -10.98
C VAL A 227 -10.45 4.36 -11.40
N TYR A 228 -11.49 4.76 -10.66
CA TYR A 228 -12.18 6.03 -10.90
C TYR A 228 -12.35 6.86 -9.62
N ILE A 229 -12.30 8.19 -9.74
CA ILE A 229 -12.67 9.11 -8.66
C ILE A 229 -13.54 10.26 -9.18
N GLY A 230 -14.56 10.64 -8.41
CA GLY A 230 -15.48 11.73 -8.76
C GLY A 230 -16.33 12.25 -7.59
N ASP A 231 -17.22 13.19 -7.88
CA ASP A 231 -18.00 13.94 -6.89
C ASP A 231 -19.51 13.97 -7.15
N SER A 232 -19.96 13.74 -8.39
CA SER A 232 -21.31 14.10 -8.82
C SER A 232 -22.00 13.03 -9.69
N ALA A 233 -23.27 13.26 -10.03
CA ALA A 233 -24.12 12.23 -10.64
C ALA A 233 -23.63 11.71 -12.00
N ASN A 234 -22.91 12.53 -12.78
CA ASN A 234 -22.33 12.12 -14.06
C ASN A 234 -21.12 11.16 -13.90
N ASP A 235 -20.63 10.97 -12.67
CA ASP A 235 -19.59 10.00 -12.33
C ASP A 235 -20.13 8.61 -11.98
N ASN A 236 -21.40 8.52 -11.59
CA ASN A 236 -21.98 7.31 -10.98
C ASN A 236 -21.77 6.06 -11.84
N GLN A 237 -22.03 6.16 -13.14
CA GLN A 237 -21.85 5.03 -14.05
C GLN A 237 -20.37 4.63 -14.22
N ALA A 238 -19.45 5.60 -14.17
CA ALA A 238 -18.00 5.32 -14.24
C ALA A 238 -17.50 4.67 -12.94
N MET A 239 -18.02 5.11 -11.79
CA MET A 239 -17.75 4.52 -10.48
C MET A 239 -18.27 3.08 -10.35
N GLU A 240 -19.43 2.78 -10.94
CA GLU A 240 -19.99 1.42 -10.94
C GLU A 240 -19.17 0.46 -11.82
N TYR A 241 -18.69 0.96 -12.96
CA TYR A 241 -17.96 0.22 -13.98
C TYR A 241 -16.52 -0.12 -13.58
N CYS A 242 -15.80 0.81 -12.95
CA CYS A 242 -14.41 0.59 -12.54
C CYS A 242 -14.32 -0.31 -11.30
N TYR A 243 -13.32 -1.21 -11.28
CA TYR A 243 -13.11 -2.19 -10.20
C TYR A 243 -12.99 -1.54 -8.83
N VAL A 244 -12.23 -0.46 -8.78
CA VAL A 244 -12.14 0.42 -7.62
C VAL A 244 -12.67 1.79 -8.02
N SER A 245 -13.51 2.36 -7.15
CA SER A 245 -13.93 3.74 -7.31
C SER A 245 -14.06 4.46 -5.97
N PHE A 246 -13.77 5.76 -6.01
CA PHE A 246 -13.78 6.65 -4.86
C PHE A 246 -14.75 7.81 -5.08
N ALA A 247 -15.61 8.09 -4.11
CA ALA A 247 -16.33 9.36 -4.01
C ALA A 247 -15.59 10.27 -3.02
N VAL A 248 -15.40 11.54 -3.36
CA VAL A 248 -14.82 12.54 -2.44
C VAL A 248 -15.76 12.83 -1.25
N GLY A 249 -15.21 13.33 -0.15
CA GLY A 249 -15.92 13.51 1.12
C GLY A 249 -17.14 14.43 1.07
N ASN A 250 -17.15 15.40 0.15
CA ASN A 250 -18.27 16.31 -0.09
C ASN A 250 -19.15 15.91 -1.29
N ALA A 251 -18.94 14.72 -1.87
CA ALA A 251 -19.81 14.18 -2.91
C ALA A 251 -21.25 13.98 -2.39
N GLU A 252 -22.21 14.03 -3.31
CA GLU A 252 -23.63 13.77 -3.00
C GLU A 252 -23.81 12.36 -2.40
N GLN A 253 -24.83 12.19 -1.55
CA GLN A 253 -25.06 10.92 -0.87
C GLN A 253 -25.33 9.78 -1.84
N ASP A 254 -26.04 10.05 -2.93
CA ASP A 254 -26.28 9.03 -3.94
C ASP A 254 -25.01 8.71 -4.74
N THR A 255 -24.14 9.69 -5.01
CA THR A 255 -22.82 9.43 -5.59
C THR A 255 -21.95 8.55 -4.70
N LYS A 256 -21.93 8.83 -3.38
CA LYS A 256 -21.23 7.97 -2.41
C LYS A 256 -21.75 6.54 -2.43
N LYS A 257 -23.07 6.34 -2.59
CA LYS A 257 -23.69 5.00 -2.75
C LYS A 257 -23.21 4.23 -3.98
N LYS A 258 -22.80 4.94 -5.02
CA LYS A 258 -22.35 4.36 -6.30
C LYS A 258 -20.85 4.07 -6.33
N ALA A 259 -20.06 4.83 -5.59
CA ALA A 259 -18.65 4.52 -5.38
C ALA A 259 -18.45 3.25 -4.53
N LYS A 260 -17.37 2.50 -4.80
CA LYS A 260 -16.98 1.37 -3.93
C LYS A 260 -16.55 1.87 -2.54
N TRP A 261 -15.92 3.05 -2.50
CA TRP A 261 -15.40 3.67 -1.28
C TRP A 261 -15.76 5.15 -1.23
N ALA A 262 -16.21 5.63 -0.07
CA ALA A 262 -16.36 7.06 0.20
C ALA A 262 -15.18 7.53 1.05
N LEU A 263 -14.47 8.55 0.56
CA LEU A 263 -13.39 9.21 1.28
C LEU A 263 -13.96 10.10 2.40
N ASP A 264 -13.16 10.29 3.44
CA ASP A 264 -13.38 11.19 4.56
C ASP A 264 -12.87 12.62 4.30
N LEU A 265 -12.09 12.82 3.23
CA LEU A 265 -11.57 14.12 2.81
C LEU A 265 -12.36 14.66 1.62
N ASN A 266 -12.65 15.96 1.64
CA ASN A 266 -13.19 16.70 0.51
C ASN A 266 -12.13 16.89 -0.59
N TYR A 267 -12.56 17.26 -1.79
CA TYR A 267 -11.65 17.51 -2.92
C TYR A 267 -10.59 18.58 -2.63
N ASP A 268 -10.96 19.59 -1.83
CA ASP A 268 -10.09 20.68 -1.38
C ASP A 268 -9.29 20.36 -0.11
N GLN A 269 -9.27 19.09 0.31
CA GLN A 269 -8.52 18.58 1.46
C GLN A 269 -7.53 17.46 1.08
N GLY A 270 -7.35 17.18 -0.23
CA GLY A 270 -6.43 16.16 -0.71
C GLY A 270 -7.05 14.77 -0.87
N ALA A 271 -8.35 14.70 -1.19
CA ALA A 271 -9.05 13.44 -1.44
C ALA A 271 -8.38 12.60 -2.56
N PHE A 272 -8.01 13.23 -3.68
CA PHE A 272 -7.34 12.56 -4.79
C PHE A 272 -5.99 11.98 -4.36
N GLU A 273 -5.13 12.77 -3.71
CA GLU A 273 -3.87 12.29 -3.16
C GLU A 273 -4.07 11.09 -2.22
N LYS A 274 -5.05 11.17 -1.30
CA LYS A 274 -5.37 10.06 -0.39
C LYS A 274 -5.75 8.79 -1.16
N ALA A 275 -6.59 8.90 -2.19
CA ALA A 275 -6.97 7.76 -3.02
C ALA A 275 -5.75 7.13 -3.72
N VAL A 276 -4.86 7.96 -4.28
CA VAL A 276 -3.62 7.49 -4.92
C VAL A 276 -2.73 6.79 -3.89
N LYS A 277 -2.49 7.39 -2.72
CA LYS A 277 -1.64 6.81 -1.67
C LYS A 277 -2.17 5.47 -1.17
N LEU A 278 -3.47 5.36 -0.94
CA LEU A 278 -4.12 4.09 -0.58
C LEU A 278 -3.90 3.01 -1.65
N LEU A 279 -3.85 3.40 -2.92
CA LEU A 279 -3.65 2.48 -4.03
C LEU A 279 -2.18 2.08 -4.19
N VAL A 280 -1.24 3.01 -4.09
CA VAL A 280 0.15 2.80 -4.55
C VAL A 280 1.20 2.73 -3.46
N GLU A 281 0.99 3.34 -2.29
CA GLU A 281 1.95 3.24 -1.20
C GLU A 281 1.89 1.84 -0.58
N ASP A 282 3.07 1.32 -0.23
CA ASP A 282 3.15 0.11 0.55
C ASP A 282 2.74 0.42 1.99
N GLN A 283 1.44 0.32 2.24
CA GLN A 283 0.86 0.47 3.57
C GLN A 283 1.41 -0.59 4.54
N THR A 284 2.13 -1.61 4.08
CA THR A 284 2.66 -2.67 4.95
C THR A 284 3.66 -2.11 5.96
N VAL A 285 4.64 -1.30 5.55
CA VAL A 285 5.62 -0.71 6.48
C VAL A 285 4.95 0.26 7.45
N PHE A 286 4.07 1.12 6.96
CA PHE A 286 3.36 2.08 7.81
C PHE A 286 2.43 1.39 8.81
N ARG A 287 1.70 0.35 8.39
CA ARG A 287 0.85 -0.48 9.27
C ARG A 287 1.67 -1.27 10.27
N LYS A 288 2.80 -1.84 9.85
CA LYS A 288 3.76 -2.53 10.72
C LYS A 288 4.24 -1.61 11.85
N ASN A 289 4.65 -0.39 11.52
CA ASN A 289 5.08 0.59 12.52
C ASN A 289 3.93 1.04 13.44
N ILE A 290 2.70 1.20 12.92
CA ILE A 290 1.51 1.48 13.74
C ILE A 290 1.20 0.34 14.71
N ASN A 291 1.28 -0.91 14.25
CA ASN A 291 1.06 -2.08 15.10
C ASN A 291 2.14 -2.21 16.17
N ALA A 292 3.41 -1.95 15.82
CA ALA A 292 4.49 -1.87 16.79
C ALA A 292 4.27 -0.79 17.85
N PHE A 293 3.80 0.40 17.44
CA PHE A 293 3.48 1.48 18.36
C PHE A 293 2.35 1.09 19.34
N LYS A 294 1.34 0.35 18.87
CA LYS A 294 0.29 -0.23 19.73
C LYS A 294 0.86 -1.27 20.68
N LEU A 295 1.69 -2.17 20.18
CA LEU A 295 2.30 -3.24 20.95
C LEU A 295 3.09 -2.69 22.15
N LEU A 296 3.83 -1.59 21.97
CA LEU A 296 4.47 -0.90 23.09
C LEU A 296 3.46 -0.48 24.16
N LYS A 297 2.36 0.18 23.76
CA LYS A 297 1.29 0.58 24.69
C LYS A 297 0.64 -0.61 25.38
N ASP A 298 0.37 -1.69 24.64
CA ASP A 298 -0.24 -2.91 25.17
C ASP A 298 0.67 -3.59 26.20
N LYS A 299 2.00 -3.41 26.09
CA LYS A 299 3.03 -3.85 27.03
C LYS A 299 3.33 -2.83 28.14
N ASN A 300 2.52 -1.78 28.29
CA ASN A 300 2.72 -0.68 29.24
C ASN A 300 4.06 0.07 29.06
N ILE A 301 4.60 0.10 27.85
CA ILE A 301 5.74 0.94 27.47
C ILE A 301 5.18 2.20 26.83
N THR A 302 5.64 3.38 27.25
CA THR A 302 5.16 4.67 26.74
C THR A 302 6.00 5.13 25.55
N PRO A 303 5.52 4.99 24.30
CA PRO A 303 6.22 5.56 23.15
C PRO A 303 6.02 7.08 23.07
N PHE A 304 7.07 7.80 22.69
CA PHE A 304 7.01 9.22 22.37
C PHE A 304 8.01 9.60 21.26
N PHE A 305 7.71 10.66 20.51
CA PHE A 305 8.65 11.16 19.50
C PHE A 305 9.67 12.12 20.12
N CYS A 306 10.91 12.01 19.66
CA CYS A 306 11.98 12.99 19.87
C CYS A 306 12.42 13.54 18.51
N THR A 307 12.16 14.82 18.23
CA THR A 307 12.30 15.36 16.86
C THR A 307 12.89 16.77 16.84
N GLY A 308 13.57 17.10 15.74
CA GLY A 308 14.02 18.47 15.44
C GLY A 308 12.87 19.39 15.00
N ARG A 309 11.69 18.84 14.69
CA ARG A 309 10.50 19.60 14.31
C ARG A 309 9.85 20.24 15.55
N GLY A 310 9.19 21.38 15.36
CA GLY A 310 8.21 21.87 16.34
C GLY A 310 6.93 21.03 16.33
N TYR A 311 6.12 21.11 17.39
CA TYR A 311 4.92 20.29 17.56
C TYR A 311 3.94 20.43 16.38
N GLN A 312 3.65 21.66 15.94
CA GLN A 312 2.72 21.89 14.82
C GLN A 312 3.22 21.27 13.51
N SER A 313 4.52 21.36 13.23
CA SER A 313 5.12 20.73 12.05
C SER A 313 5.11 19.20 12.16
N ASN A 314 5.33 18.63 13.35
CA ASN A 314 5.27 17.18 13.57
C ASN A 314 3.84 16.64 13.44
N LYS A 315 2.84 17.37 13.97
CA LYS A 315 1.42 16.98 13.92
C LYS A 315 0.90 16.79 12.49
N LYS A 316 1.43 17.54 11.52
CA LYS A 316 1.10 17.35 10.09
C LYS A 316 1.59 16.02 9.53
N VAL A 317 2.69 15.48 10.07
CA VAL A 317 3.26 14.18 9.67
C VAL A 317 2.51 13.03 10.36
N LEU A 318 2.01 13.25 11.58
CA LEU A 318 1.11 12.32 12.26
C LEU A 318 -0.25 12.31 11.56
N THR A 319 -0.42 11.43 10.57
CA THR A 319 -1.69 11.31 9.82
C THR A 319 -2.90 11.10 10.74
N THR A 320 -4.09 11.51 10.29
CA THR A 320 -5.35 11.22 11.00
C THR A 320 -5.52 9.74 11.28
N TYR A 321 -5.06 8.87 10.38
CA TYR A 321 -5.09 7.42 10.57
C TYR A 321 -4.17 6.96 11.71
N PHE A 322 -2.93 7.47 11.78
CA PHE A 322 -2.03 7.16 12.90
C PHE A 322 -2.69 7.55 14.23
N GLN A 323 -3.18 8.79 14.32
CA GLN A 323 -3.79 9.32 15.55
C GLN A 323 -5.05 8.53 15.95
N SER A 324 -5.96 8.24 15.01
CA SER A 324 -7.18 7.49 15.31
C SER A 324 -6.91 6.03 15.67
N THR A 325 -5.82 5.46 15.14
CA THR A 325 -5.48 4.05 15.33
C THR A 325 -4.69 3.81 16.62
N THR A 326 -3.75 4.70 16.96
CA THR A 326 -2.89 4.56 18.16
C THR A 326 -3.36 5.39 19.36
N GLY A 327 -4.26 6.35 19.14
CA GLY A 327 -4.65 7.35 20.13
C GLY A 327 -3.56 8.36 20.48
N TYR A 328 -2.42 8.36 19.78
CA TYR A 328 -1.30 9.28 20.05
C TYR A 328 -1.38 10.52 19.16
N ASN A 329 -1.46 11.69 19.79
CA ASN A 329 -1.66 12.99 19.12
C ASN A 329 -0.39 13.86 19.09
N GLY A 330 0.76 13.31 19.49
CA GLY A 330 2.01 14.06 19.71
C GLY A 330 2.40 14.19 21.18
N TYR A 331 1.57 13.73 22.11
CA TYR A 331 1.86 13.82 23.54
C TYR A 331 1.93 12.44 24.21
N PRO A 332 2.89 12.21 25.13
CA PRO A 332 4.02 13.09 25.48
C PRO A 332 5.02 13.23 24.33
N GLY A 333 5.89 14.25 24.32
CA GLY A 333 6.84 14.42 23.20
C GLY A 333 7.95 15.45 23.43
N VAL A 334 9.07 15.25 22.74
CA VAL A 334 10.28 16.09 22.77
C VAL A 334 10.48 16.72 21.39
N TYR A 335 10.49 18.04 21.34
CA TYR A 335 10.44 18.84 20.11
C TYR A 335 11.60 19.82 20.02
N ASN A 336 11.86 20.34 18.81
CA ASN A 336 12.94 21.30 18.54
C ASN A 336 14.29 20.85 19.13
N ASN A 337 14.63 19.57 18.95
CA ASN A 337 15.84 18.95 19.51
C ASN A 337 15.96 19.09 21.04
N GLY A 338 14.84 19.01 21.77
CA GLY A 338 14.83 19.03 23.23
C GLY A 338 14.66 20.41 23.87
N ALA A 339 14.49 21.45 23.06
CA ALA A 339 14.18 22.79 23.55
C ALA A 339 12.74 22.90 24.06
N VAL A 340 11.80 22.13 23.49
CA VAL A 340 10.39 22.12 23.89
C VAL A 340 9.97 20.71 24.28
N VAL A 341 9.40 20.54 25.45
CA VAL A 341 8.94 19.23 25.97
C VAL A 341 7.54 19.37 26.51
N TYR A 342 6.67 18.44 26.11
CA TYR A 342 5.28 18.37 26.57
C TYR A 342 4.99 17.05 27.27
N ASP A 343 4.20 17.11 28.34
CA ASP A 343 3.66 15.94 29.05
C ASP A 343 2.56 15.25 28.23
N GLU A 344 2.01 14.15 28.75
CA GLU A 344 0.96 13.34 28.13
C GLU A 344 -0.38 14.09 27.94
N ASN A 345 -0.58 15.19 28.67
CA ASN A 345 -1.76 16.04 28.60
C ASN A 345 -1.55 17.26 27.69
N GLY A 346 -0.33 17.44 27.16
CA GLY A 346 0.06 18.58 26.34
C GLY A 346 0.48 19.82 27.13
N ASN A 347 0.73 19.71 28.43
CA ASN A 347 1.30 20.80 29.23
C ASN A 347 2.81 20.89 29.00
N SER A 348 3.35 22.10 28.95
CA SER A 348 4.80 22.29 28.79
C SER A 348 5.56 21.90 30.05
N ILE A 349 6.47 20.94 29.93
CA ILE A 349 7.45 20.59 30.96
C ILE A 349 8.67 21.51 30.88
N LYS A 350 9.12 21.81 29.66
CA LYS A 350 10.34 22.58 29.38
C LYS A 350 10.17 23.40 28.11
N ILE A 351 10.56 24.68 28.16
CA ILE A 351 10.70 25.56 26.99
C ILE A 351 11.99 26.36 27.19
N GLU A 352 13.05 26.00 26.47
CA GLU A 352 14.34 26.69 26.51
C GLU A 352 14.50 27.57 25.27
N LYS A 353 14.82 28.84 25.49
CA LYS A 353 14.97 29.84 24.42
C LYS A 353 16.36 30.46 24.43
N PHE A 354 16.76 31.00 23.28
CA PHE A 354 17.98 31.79 23.18
C PHE A 354 17.86 33.08 24.00
N SER A 355 18.99 33.53 24.55
CA SER A 355 19.09 34.89 25.07
C SER A 355 19.18 35.87 23.91
N VAL A 356 18.74 37.11 24.13
CA VAL A 356 18.81 38.19 23.14
C VAL A 356 20.26 38.43 22.69
N ASP A 357 21.23 38.33 23.61
CA ASP A 357 22.66 38.45 23.29
C ASP A 357 23.12 37.43 22.23
N ILE A 358 22.75 36.14 22.37
CA ILE A 358 23.10 35.12 21.37
C ILE A 358 22.41 35.39 20.04
N LEU A 359 21.14 35.80 20.07
CA LEU A 359 20.40 36.15 18.86
C LEU A 359 21.06 37.32 18.12
N ASP A 360 21.48 38.37 18.85
CA ASP A 360 22.12 39.55 18.27
C ASP A 360 23.45 39.18 17.61
N ARG A 361 24.30 38.42 18.31
CA ARG A 361 25.56 37.91 17.74
C ARG A 361 25.33 37.04 16.50
N PHE A 362 24.31 36.17 16.51
CA PHE A 362 24.00 35.35 15.36
C PHE A 362 23.46 36.18 14.18
N ASN A 363 22.61 37.17 14.43
CA ASN A 363 22.09 38.05 13.39
C ASN A 363 23.20 38.90 12.74
N ASP A 364 24.14 39.40 13.54
CA ASP A 364 25.31 40.12 13.05
C ASP A 364 26.18 39.20 12.17
N TYR A 365 26.42 37.97 12.61
CA TYR A 365 27.11 36.95 11.82
C TYR A 365 26.36 36.63 10.52
N ALA A 366 25.06 36.40 10.61
CA ALA A 366 24.23 36.01 9.47
C ALA A 366 24.15 37.12 8.41
N SER A 367 24.12 38.37 8.86
CA SER A 367 24.15 39.56 8.00
C SER A 367 25.53 39.74 7.36
N THR A 368 26.60 39.62 8.14
CA THR A 368 27.99 39.75 7.65
C THR A 368 28.33 38.70 6.59
N ASN A 369 27.84 37.47 6.77
CA ASN A 369 28.10 36.35 5.86
C ASN A 369 27.01 36.17 4.80
N SER A 370 25.99 37.03 4.77
CA SER A 370 24.88 36.98 3.79
C SER A 370 24.16 35.61 3.76
N ILE A 371 23.77 35.10 4.93
CA ILE A 371 23.06 33.81 5.09
C ILE A 371 21.64 33.94 5.66
N ASN A 372 21.14 35.17 5.83
CA ASN A 372 19.78 35.42 6.31
C ASN A 372 18.69 34.85 5.37
N ASP A 373 18.97 34.79 4.06
CA ASP A 373 18.16 34.17 3.01
C ASP A 373 18.20 32.62 3.02
N ARG A 374 18.92 32.04 3.99
CA ARG A 374 19.03 30.59 4.20
C ARG A 374 18.82 30.19 5.66
N THR A 375 18.34 31.11 6.48
CA THR A 375 18.20 30.93 7.93
C THR A 375 16.73 30.98 8.34
N ILE A 376 16.35 30.05 9.20
CA ILE A 376 15.00 29.94 9.77
C ILE A 376 15.11 29.91 11.29
N TYR A 377 14.27 30.71 11.93
CA TYR A 377 14.16 30.80 13.37
C TYR A 377 12.88 30.11 13.83
N PHE A 378 12.98 29.20 14.78
CA PHE A 378 11.85 28.43 15.29
C PHE A 378 11.46 28.94 16.66
N THR A 379 10.17 29.12 16.87
CA THR A 379 9.55 29.23 18.20
C THR A 379 8.88 27.92 18.57
N GLU A 380 8.22 27.87 19.72
CA GLU A 380 7.42 26.73 20.18
C GLU A 380 6.32 26.32 19.19
N ASP A 381 5.80 27.27 18.41
CA ASP A 381 4.61 27.10 17.58
C ASP A 381 4.77 27.52 16.12
N LYS A 382 5.79 28.34 15.79
CA LYS A 382 5.96 28.99 14.48
C LYS A 382 7.39 28.95 13.97
N MET A 383 7.52 29.24 12.68
CA MET A 383 8.79 29.37 11.98
C MET A 383 8.86 30.75 11.34
N TYR A 384 9.97 31.43 11.53
CA TYR A 384 10.19 32.82 11.11
C TYR A 384 11.42 32.93 10.22
N ARG A 385 11.40 33.92 9.33
CA ARG A 385 12.54 34.36 8.53
C ARG A 385 12.68 35.87 8.60
N VAL A 386 13.91 36.38 8.53
CA VAL A 386 14.18 37.82 8.52
C VAL A 386 14.39 38.37 7.10
N GLN A 387 14.55 37.48 6.12
CA GLN A 387 14.75 37.80 4.71
C GLN A 387 14.04 36.74 3.84
N ASP A 388 13.75 37.07 2.59
CA ASP A 388 13.27 36.11 1.59
C ASP A 388 14.27 34.97 1.40
N LEU A 389 13.75 33.75 1.33
CA LEU A 389 14.57 32.56 1.17
C LEU A 389 14.95 32.35 -0.30
N THR A 390 16.17 31.87 -0.54
CA THR A 390 16.57 31.45 -1.90
C THR A 390 15.72 30.28 -2.39
N ASN A 391 15.60 30.12 -3.71
CA ASN A 391 14.89 28.98 -4.31
C ASN A 391 15.47 27.63 -3.86
N ASP A 392 16.80 27.54 -3.75
CA ASP A 392 17.48 26.33 -3.28
C ASP A 392 17.07 25.99 -1.84
N THR A 393 17.01 26.99 -0.95
CA THR A 393 16.52 26.81 0.42
C THR A 393 15.06 26.36 0.43
N LEU A 394 14.20 27.00 -0.37
CA LEU A 394 12.78 26.64 -0.46
C LEU A 394 12.59 25.21 -0.98
N ASP A 395 13.36 24.81 -1.98
CA ASP A 395 13.32 23.46 -2.55
C ASP A 395 13.84 22.40 -1.56
N TYR A 396 14.86 22.73 -0.77
CA TYR A 396 15.30 21.89 0.34
C TYR A 396 14.19 21.75 1.40
N LEU A 397 13.57 22.84 1.85
CA LEU A 397 12.52 22.80 2.87
C LEU A 397 11.26 22.04 2.46
N LYS A 398 10.89 22.09 1.17
CA LYS A 398 9.76 21.33 0.62
C LYS A 398 9.92 19.82 0.85
N GLN A 399 11.15 19.30 0.82
CA GLN A 399 11.42 17.87 1.08
C GLN A 399 11.02 17.47 2.51
N PHE A 400 11.01 18.42 3.43
CA PHE A 400 10.69 18.22 4.84
C PHE A 400 9.35 18.82 5.25
N ASN A 401 8.53 19.38 4.34
CA ASN A 401 7.29 20.10 4.67
C ASN A 401 7.50 21.27 5.67
N LEU A 402 8.56 22.07 5.48
CA LEU A 402 8.94 23.19 6.35
C LEU A 402 8.85 24.57 5.66
N GLU A 403 8.16 24.68 4.52
CA GLU A 403 8.07 25.91 3.71
C GLU A 403 7.23 27.04 4.32
N ASN A 404 6.34 26.73 5.27
CA ASN A 404 5.44 27.73 5.87
C ASN A 404 6.14 28.59 6.94
N THR A 405 6.91 29.57 6.49
CA THR A 405 7.62 30.53 7.34
C THR A 405 7.02 31.93 7.23
N GLU A 406 6.98 32.65 8.35
CA GLU A 406 6.50 34.04 8.45
C GLU A 406 7.68 35.00 8.37
N GLN A 407 7.63 35.99 7.47
CA GLN A 407 8.68 36.99 7.38
C GLN A 407 8.41 38.15 8.32
N ILE A 408 9.38 38.47 9.18
CA ILE A 408 9.31 39.55 10.17
C ILE A 408 10.62 40.32 10.24
N SER A 409 10.61 41.51 10.85
CA SER A 409 11.85 42.23 11.14
C SER A 409 12.66 41.50 12.22
N TYR A 410 13.98 41.68 12.23
CA TYR A 410 14.82 41.11 13.28
C TYR A 410 14.46 41.68 14.67
N ASP A 411 14.12 42.97 14.74
CA ASP A 411 13.68 43.61 15.99
C ASP A 411 12.39 43.02 16.55
N ASP A 412 11.48 42.54 15.70
CA ASP A 412 10.29 41.81 16.13
C ASP A 412 10.61 40.36 16.48
N LEU A 413 11.56 39.74 15.75
CA LEU A 413 11.98 38.35 15.96
C LEU A 413 12.62 38.17 17.35
N LYS A 414 13.51 39.07 17.76
CA LYS A 414 14.20 38.98 19.06
C LYS A 414 13.26 39.09 20.27
N LEU A 415 12.03 39.56 20.05
CA LEU A 415 10.97 39.59 21.06
C LEU A 415 10.19 38.26 21.13
N LYS A 416 10.41 37.33 20.20
CA LYS A 416 9.81 35.99 20.20
C LYS A 416 10.63 35.02 21.06
N ASN A 417 9.99 33.91 21.46
CA ASN A 417 10.65 32.81 22.16
C ASN A 417 11.40 31.92 21.15
N VAL A 418 12.50 32.41 20.59
CA VAL A 418 13.30 31.61 19.63
C VAL A 418 13.95 30.44 20.36
N VAL A 419 13.61 29.21 19.98
CA VAL A 419 14.07 27.95 20.60
C VAL A 419 15.06 27.18 19.72
N SER A 420 15.11 27.45 18.42
CA SER A 420 16.05 26.82 17.48
C SER A 420 16.35 27.74 16.31
N ILE A 421 17.56 27.66 15.76
CA ILE A 421 17.95 28.34 14.52
C ILE A 421 18.47 27.27 13.56
N ASN A 422 17.91 27.23 12.35
CA ASN A 422 18.42 26.33 11.31
C ASN A 422 18.95 27.15 10.13
N SER A 423 20.15 26.84 9.67
CA SER A 423 20.79 27.50 8.53
C SER A 423 21.27 26.48 7.50
N TYR A 424 21.07 26.75 6.21
CA TYR A 424 21.30 25.78 5.12
C TYR A 424 22.33 26.26 4.11
N GLY A 425 23.13 25.34 3.57
CA GLY A 425 24.04 25.64 2.46
C GLY A 425 25.19 26.61 2.79
N HIS A 426 25.51 26.79 4.07
CA HIS A 426 26.67 27.53 4.56
C HIS A 426 27.18 26.89 5.85
N GLU A 427 28.48 26.71 6.00
CA GLU A 427 29.05 26.14 7.23
C GLU A 427 29.19 27.22 8.31
N LEU A 428 28.85 26.90 9.56
CA LEU A 428 28.90 27.88 10.66
C LEU A 428 30.18 27.79 11.49
N ASP A 429 31.21 27.14 10.96
CA ASP A 429 32.43 26.80 11.70
C ASP A 429 33.22 28.06 12.15
N ASN A 430 32.99 29.21 11.51
CA ASN A 430 33.59 30.51 11.87
C ASN A 430 32.69 31.39 12.74
N PHE A 431 31.56 30.89 13.24
CA PHE A 431 30.74 31.65 14.18
C PHE A 431 31.47 31.70 15.54
N GLU A 432 32.02 32.84 15.93
CA GLU A 432 32.85 33.01 17.16
C GLU A 432 32.15 32.51 18.44
N SER A 433 30.83 32.50 18.39
CA SER A 433 29.88 32.17 19.44
C SER A 433 29.41 30.72 19.42
N ILE A 434 29.96 29.87 18.54
CA ILE A 434 29.52 28.49 18.35
C ILE A 434 29.63 27.64 19.63
N ASN A 435 30.57 27.98 20.53
CA ASN A 435 30.76 27.31 21.81
C ASN A 435 29.75 27.74 22.90
N ASP A 436 28.91 28.74 22.62
CA ASP A 436 27.85 29.21 23.52
C ASP A 436 26.47 28.66 23.16
N VAL A 437 26.40 27.79 22.16
CA VAL A 437 25.18 27.12 21.70
C VAL A 437 25.41 25.62 21.66
N HIS A 438 24.33 24.84 21.59
CA HIS A 438 24.44 23.47 21.10
C HIS A 438 24.35 23.51 19.57
N TYR A 439 25.32 22.90 18.89
CA TYR A 439 25.46 22.95 17.45
C TYR A 439 25.52 21.55 16.86
N VAL A 440 24.63 21.28 15.90
CA VAL A 440 24.67 20.06 15.09
C VAL A 440 24.85 20.41 13.62
N LYS A 441 25.87 19.79 13.01
CA LYS A 441 26.19 19.90 11.59
C LYS A 441 25.81 18.61 10.86
N PHE A 442 24.97 18.72 9.83
CA PHE A 442 24.63 17.59 8.94
C PHE A 442 25.55 17.58 7.71
N ARG A 443 25.84 16.39 7.14
CA ARG A 443 26.68 16.26 5.94
C ARG A 443 26.00 16.86 4.70
N GLN A 444 26.80 17.44 3.79
CA GLN A 444 26.30 18.17 2.61
C GLN A 444 25.49 17.29 1.65
N PRO A 445 24.38 17.78 1.04
CA PRO A 445 23.80 19.13 1.14
C PRO A 445 23.01 19.28 2.45
N GLY A 446 23.65 19.83 3.48
CA GLY A 446 23.29 19.62 4.88
C GLY A 446 22.89 20.92 5.54
N GLY A 447 22.05 20.82 6.56
CA GLY A 447 21.68 21.94 7.42
C GLY A 447 22.57 22.03 8.66
N ASN A 448 22.53 23.19 9.29
CA ASN A 448 23.04 23.44 10.62
C ASN A 448 21.85 23.63 11.54
N ILE A 449 21.92 23.08 12.74
CA ILE A 449 20.94 23.32 13.79
C ILE A 449 21.67 23.90 15.00
N LEU A 450 21.19 25.04 15.48
CA LEU A 450 21.61 25.64 16.74
C LEU A 450 20.45 25.58 17.71
N SER A 451 20.74 25.15 18.93
CA SER A 451 19.84 25.21 20.08
C SER A 451 20.53 25.95 21.23
N PRO A 452 19.79 26.42 22.27
CA PRO A 452 20.40 27.05 23.42
C PRO A 452 21.47 26.16 24.06
N LYS A 453 22.40 26.77 24.82
CA LYS A 453 23.52 26.03 25.41
C LYS A 453 23.02 24.85 26.25
N ALA A 454 23.66 23.69 26.07
CA ALA A 454 23.29 22.42 26.72
C ALA A 454 21.87 21.90 26.40
N VAL A 455 21.17 22.44 25.39
CA VAL A 455 19.89 21.91 24.92
C VAL A 455 20.12 20.97 23.74
N ASN A 456 19.74 19.71 23.91
CA ASN A 456 19.74 18.69 22.88
C ASN A 456 18.68 17.60 23.17
N LYS A 457 18.53 16.63 22.26
CA LYS A 457 17.55 15.54 22.38
C LYS A 457 17.64 14.81 23.73
N LYS A 458 18.87 14.51 24.19
CA LYS A 458 19.12 13.92 25.52
C LYS A 458 18.48 14.75 26.64
N THR A 459 18.81 16.04 26.75
CA THR A 459 18.29 16.88 27.84
C THR A 459 16.77 17.10 27.77
N GLY A 460 16.17 16.95 26.59
CA GLY A 460 14.71 16.93 26.42
C GLY A 460 14.08 15.63 26.92
N ILE A 461 14.69 14.48 26.57
CA ILE A 461 14.31 13.16 27.07
C ILE A 461 14.44 13.11 28.59
N GLU A 462 15.56 13.56 29.14
CA GLU A 462 15.81 13.60 30.59
C GLU A 462 14.74 14.42 31.33
N ALA A 463 14.35 15.59 30.79
CA ALA A 463 13.27 16.39 31.38
C ALA A 463 11.93 15.64 31.37
N LEU A 464 11.61 14.92 30.29
CA LEU A 464 10.39 14.11 30.19
C LEU A 464 10.41 12.89 31.12
N LEU A 465 11.54 12.17 31.21
CA LEU A 465 11.69 11.02 32.08
C LEU A 465 11.62 11.41 33.56
N ASN A 466 12.19 12.56 33.94
CA ASN A 466 12.06 13.09 35.30
C ASN A 466 10.59 13.36 35.67
N HIS A 467 9.77 13.85 34.74
CA HIS A 467 8.31 14.01 34.95
C HIS A 467 7.62 12.65 35.19
N PHE A 468 8.10 11.58 34.54
CA PHE A 468 7.64 10.22 34.79
C PHE A 468 8.26 9.53 36.02
N ASN A 469 9.11 10.22 36.80
CA ASN A 469 9.93 9.63 37.86
C ASN A 469 10.78 8.44 37.38
N SER A 470 11.32 8.55 36.17
CA SER A 470 12.13 7.55 35.49
C SER A 470 13.50 8.12 35.10
N SER A 471 14.34 7.33 34.44
CA SER A 471 15.68 7.73 34.00
C SER A 471 16.09 7.09 32.69
N GLY A 472 17.21 7.51 32.11
CA GLY A 472 17.76 6.92 30.89
C GLY A 472 17.90 5.38 30.96
N ASN A 473 18.11 4.81 32.15
CA ASN A 473 18.22 3.35 32.37
C ASN A 473 16.91 2.58 32.10
N GLU A 474 15.78 3.27 31.96
CA GLU A 474 14.47 2.69 31.64
C GLU A 474 13.97 3.19 30.27
N CYS A 475 14.84 3.79 29.47
CA CYS A 475 14.52 4.37 28.18
C CYS A 475 15.25 3.64 27.05
N VAL A 476 14.55 3.45 25.94
CA VAL A 476 15.11 2.92 24.69
C VAL A 476 14.99 3.97 23.61
N TYR A 477 16.06 4.16 22.83
CA TYR A 477 16.12 5.16 21.76
C TYR A 477 16.29 4.52 20.38
N ILE A 478 15.62 5.05 19.37
CA ILE A 478 15.81 4.64 17.97
C ILE A 478 16.06 5.90 17.16
N GLY A 479 17.16 5.95 16.40
CA GLY A 479 17.54 7.13 15.63
C GLY A 479 18.37 6.81 14.39
N ASP A 480 18.66 7.85 13.63
CA ASP A 480 19.21 7.74 12.28
C ASP A 480 20.36 8.72 11.99
N SER A 481 20.60 9.72 12.85
CA SER A 481 21.48 10.84 12.51
C SER A 481 22.27 11.42 13.68
N VAL A 482 23.17 12.36 13.37
CA VAL A 482 24.10 12.98 14.33
C VAL A 482 23.41 13.65 15.51
N ASN A 483 22.21 14.24 15.35
CA ASN A 483 21.50 14.85 16.48
C ASN A 483 20.90 13.83 17.47
N ASP A 484 21.01 12.54 17.19
CA ASP A 484 20.57 11.44 18.04
C ASP A 484 21.66 10.95 19.00
N HIS A 485 22.93 11.31 18.75
CA HIS A 485 24.10 10.74 19.41
C HIS A 485 24.01 10.79 20.93
N GLU A 486 23.76 11.96 21.51
CA GLU A 486 23.70 12.09 22.98
C GLU A 486 22.50 11.38 23.59
N ALA A 487 21.40 11.23 22.83
CA ALA A 487 20.23 10.48 23.28
C ALA A 487 20.52 8.96 23.26
N MET A 488 21.20 8.48 22.21
CA MET A 488 21.62 7.09 22.07
C MET A 488 22.59 6.67 23.18
N GLU A 489 23.52 7.54 23.58
CA GLU A 489 24.48 7.29 24.65
C GLU A 489 23.87 7.36 26.06
N TYR A 490 22.76 8.09 26.23
CA TYR A 490 22.09 8.27 27.52
C TYR A 490 21.07 7.20 27.85
N CYS A 491 20.37 6.69 26.84
CA CYS A 491 19.34 5.66 27.02
C CYS A 491 19.98 4.29 27.27
N TYR A 492 19.33 3.45 28.06
CA TYR A 492 19.77 2.10 28.41
C TYR A 492 20.15 1.28 27.18
N MET A 493 19.34 1.39 26.14
CA MET A 493 19.55 0.74 24.86
C MET A 493 19.22 1.71 23.74
N SER A 494 19.98 1.62 22.66
CA SER A 494 19.71 2.37 21.45
C SER A 494 19.89 1.57 20.17
N PHE A 495 19.08 1.91 19.16
CA PHE A 495 19.14 1.32 17.82
C PHE A 495 19.44 2.39 16.78
N ALA A 496 20.41 2.12 15.91
CA ALA A 496 20.60 2.83 14.65
C ALA A 496 19.89 2.05 13.53
N VAL A 497 19.14 2.76 12.68
CA VAL A 497 18.55 2.16 11.46
C VAL A 497 19.63 1.89 10.39
N GLY A 498 19.38 0.98 9.46
CA GLY A 498 20.38 0.47 8.51
C GLY A 498 21.01 1.55 7.61
N ASN A 499 20.25 2.59 7.27
CA ASN A 499 20.71 3.75 6.50
C ASN A 499 21.15 4.94 7.35
N ALA A 500 21.33 4.77 8.66
CA ALA A 500 21.98 5.77 9.50
C ALA A 500 23.43 6.01 9.06
N ASP A 501 23.99 7.18 9.36
CA ASP A 501 25.39 7.44 9.09
C ASP A 501 26.32 6.58 9.98
N GLU A 502 27.54 6.31 9.49
CA GLU A 502 28.48 5.40 10.16
C GLU A 502 28.90 5.84 11.56
N ASP A 503 28.88 7.16 11.84
CA ASP A 503 29.23 7.65 13.18
C ASP A 503 28.06 7.45 14.15
N THR A 504 26.82 7.61 13.66
CA THR A 504 25.59 7.22 14.39
C THR A 504 25.55 5.72 14.69
N LYS A 505 25.84 4.86 13.70
CA LYS A 505 25.86 3.40 13.90
C LYS A 505 26.84 2.95 14.99
N LYS A 506 28.01 3.59 15.10
CA LYS A 506 29.02 3.27 16.12
C LYS A 506 28.59 3.63 17.55
N LYS A 507 27.65 4.56 17.70
CA LYS A 507 27.16 5.03 19.00
C LYS A 507 25.94 4.29 19.50
N ALA A 508 25.18 3.67 18.59
CA ALA A 508 24.04 2.86 18.98
C ALA A 508 24.48 1.53 19.63
N THR A 509 23.67 1.02 20.55
CA THR A 509 23.87 -0.33 21.12
C THR A 509 23.74 -1.41 20.04
N TRP A 510 22.78 -1.24 19.12
CA TRP A 510 22.49 -2.16 18.04
C TRP A 510 22.34 -1.41 16.71
N VAL A 511 22.75 -2.06 15.63
CA VAL A 511 22.49 -1.59 14.26
C VAL A 511 21.51 -2.55 13.61
N LEU A 512 20.39 -2.01 13.13
CA LEU A 512 19.41 -2.77 12.38
C LEU A 512 19.88 -2.94 10.93
N ASP A 513 19.58 -4.09 10.35
CA ASP A 513 19.73 -4.39 8.92
C ASP A 513 18.67 -3.72 8.04
N LEU A 514 17.62 -3.15 8.64
CA LEU A 514 16.53 -2.47 7.94
C LEU A 514 16.69 -0.95 8.00
N ASN A 515 16.44 -0.30 6.86
CA ASN A 515 16.34 1.16 6.76
C ASN A 515 15.06 1.70 7.41
N PHE A 516 15.00 3.01 7.67
CA PHE A 516 13.81 3.63 8.27
C PHE A 516 12.52 3.39 7.46
N ASP A 517 12.61 3.18 6.15
CA ASP A 517 11.50 2.93 5.22
C ASP A 517 11.18 1.44 5.04
N GLN A 518 11.84 0.55 5.78
CA GLN A 518 11.68 -0.91 5.71
C GLN A 518 11.12 -1.51 7.02
N ALA A 519 10.37 -0.74 7.80
CA ALA A 519 9.82 -1.14 9.10
C ALA A 519 10.88 -1.44 10.18
N ALA A 520 12.01 -0.73 10.16
CA ALA A 520 13.04 -0.81 11.19
C ALA A 520 12.49 -0.56 12.61
N PHE A 521 11.54 0.36 12.77
CA PHE A 521 10.87 0.61 14.05
C PHE A 521 10.11 -0.63 14.55
N GLU A 522 9.35 -1.31 13.69
CA GLU A 522 8.70 -2.58 14.07
C GLU A 522 9.72 -3.62 14.51
N LYS A 523 10.82 -3.79 13.78
CA LYS A 523 11.87 -4.75 14.13
C LYS A 523 12.50 -4.45 15.48
N ALA A 524 12.85 -3.19 15.76
CA ALA A 524 13.36 -2.79 17.07
C ALA A 524 12.35 -3.07 18.18
N VAL A 525 11.07 -2.70 17.99
CA VAL A 525 10.03 -2.98 18.98
C VAL A 525 9.89 -4.47 19.25
N LYS A 526 9.86 -5.31 18.21
CA LYS A 526 9.84 -6.77 18.34
C LYS A 526 11.01 -7.27 19.17
N LEU A 527 12.24 -6.84 18.87
CA LEU A 527 13.42 -7.20 19.68
C LEU A 527 13.32 -6.75 21.16
N LEU A 528 12.52 -5.72 21.47
CA LEU A 528 12.34 -5.20 22.83
C LEU A 528 11.20 -5.86 23.61
N VAL A 529 10.14 -6.26 22.93
CA VAL A 529 8.89 -6.72 23.55
C VAL A 529 8.59 -8.20 23.30
N ASP A 530 9.25 -8.79 22.31
CA ASP A 530 9.29 -10.24 22.14
C ASP A 530 10.14 -10.74 23.29
N ASP A 531 9.44 -11.31 24.25
CA ASP A 531 10.01 -12.15 25.27
C ASP A 531 10.70 -13.30 24.52
N GLN A 532 12.03 -13.21 24.36
CA GLN A 532 12.81 -14.33 23.81
C GLN A 532 12.64 -15.60 24.67
N ASP A 533 12.01 -15.47 25.85
CA ASP A 533 11.78 -16.54 26.82
C ASP A 533 10.41 -17.23 26.68
N THR A 534 9.49 -16.77 25.80
CA THR A 534 8.25 -17.54 25.55
C THR A 534 8.38 -18.37 24.27
N PRO A 535 8.68 -19.69 24.36
CA PRO A 535 8.79 -20.54 23.17
C PRO A 535 7.50 -20.54 22.35
N PRO A 536 7.57 -20.74 21.02
CA PRO A 536 6.40 -20.78 20.17
C PRO A 536 5.45 -21.88 20.64
N LYS A 537 4.15 -21.63 20.53
CA LYS A 537 3.11 -22.60 20.92
C LYS A 537 2.90 -23.69 19.87
N TYR A 538 3.34 -23.46 18.63
CA TYR A 538 3.12 -24.35 17.49
C TYR A 538 4.40 -24.55 16.68
N PHE A 539 4.57 -25.70 16.03
CA PHE A 539 5.70 -25.98 15.16
C PHE A 539 5.23 -26.70 13.89
N GLY A 540 5.24 -26.01 12.75
CA GLY A 540 4.95 -26.60 11.44
C GLY A 540 6.19 -27.28 10.85
N ILE A 541 6.04 -28.54 10.41
CA ILE A 541 7.17 -29.38 10.04
C ILE A 541 6.97 -29.92 8.63
N ASP A 542 7.83 -29.53 7.69
CA ASP A 542 7.90 -30.21 6.40
C ASP A 542 8.42 -31.65 6.54
N VAL A 543 8.03 -32.51 5.61
CA VAL A 543 8.31 -33.95 5.65
C VAL A 543 9.53 -34.32 4.81
N ASP A 544 9.47 -34.06 3.51
CA ASP A 544 10.40 -34.62 2.52
C ASP A 544 11.65 -33.75 2.42
N GLY A 545 12.83 -34.33 2.61
CA GLY A 545 14.06 -33.54 2.63
C GLY A 545 14.21 -32.69 3.91
N THR A 546 13.33 -32.88 4.91
CA THR A 546 13.34 -32.15 6.19
C THR A 546 13.23 -33.08 7.42
N PHE A 547 12.06 -33.70 7.67
CA PHE A 547 11.79 -34.46 8.89
C PHE A 547 12.00 -35.98 8.74
N TYR A 548 11.54 -36.55 7.63
CA TYR A 548 11.65 -37.99 7.41
C TYR A 548 13.05 -38.38 6.92
N VAL A 549 13.58 -39.48 7.45
CA VAL A 549 14.90 -40.00 7.10
C VAL A 549 14.84 -41.54 7.07
N GLU A 550 15.59 -42.17 6.16
CA GLU A 550 15.62 -43.65 6.07
C GLU A 550 16.52 -44.30 7.13
N ASP A 551 17.57 -43.62 7.56
CA ASP A 551 18.42 -44.11 8.63
C ASP A 551 17.64 -44.10 9.94
N GLU A 552 17.35 -45.29 10.48
CA GLU A 552 16.56 -45.45 11.70
C GLU A 552 17.15 -44.70 12.90
N ASN A 553 18.47 -44.57 12.99
CA ASN A 553 19.11 -43.87 14.11
C ASN A 553 18.87 -42.36 14.02
N VAL A 554 18.99 -41.79 12.82
CA VAL A 554 18.71 -40.36 12.59
C VAL A 554 17.21 -40.10 12.74
N TYR A 555 16.38 -40.98 12.19
CA TYR A 555 14.94 -40.81 12.29
C TYR A 555 14.48 -40.86 13.74
N ASN A 556 14.96 -41.81 14.55
CA ASN A 556 14.66 -41.89 15.99
C ASN A 556 14.98 -40.58 16.73
N LYS A 557 16.09 -39.90 16.41
CA LYS A 557 16.39 -38.57 16.97
C LYS A 557 15.34 -37.52 16.61
N ASN A 558 14.83 -37.55 15.38
CA ASN A 558 13.74 -36.66 14.96
C ASN A 558 12.42 -37.01 15.68
N ILE A 559 12.15 -38.30 15.95
CA ILE A 559 10.99 -38.74 16.76
C ILE A 559 11.12 -38.21 18.19
N ASP A 560 12.29 -38.34 18.81
CA ASP A 560 12.56 -37.85 20.16
C ASP A 560 12.44 -36.32 20.24
N ALA A 561 12.94 -35.59 19.24
CA ALA A 561 12.78 -34.14 19.14
C ALA A 561 11.31 -33.72 18.96
N PHE A 562 10.54 -34.46 18.16
CA PHE A 562 9.10 -34.21 17.99
C PHE A 562 8.36 -34.40 19.32
N LYS A 563 8.73 -35.44 20.08
CA LYS A 563 8.19 -35.68 21.42
C LYS A 563 8.60 -34.55 22.38
N LEU A 564 9.85 -34.09 22.33
CA LEU A 564 10.36 -33.00 23.17
C LEU A 564 9.55 -31.71 22.97
N LEU A 565 9.18 -31.36 21.73
CA LEU A 565 8.27 -30.23 21.47
C LEU A 565 6.96 -30.38 22.27
N LYS A 566 6.33 -31.56 22.21
CA LYS A 566 5.09 -31.83 22.95
C LYS A 566 5.29 -31.76 24.47
N ASP A 567 6.39 -32.31 24.97
CA ASP A 567 6.74 -32.29 26.39
C ASP A 567 6.97 -30.86 26.90
N LYS A 568 7.41 -29.95 26.02
CA LYS A 568 7.55 -28.51 26.25
C LYS A 568 6.27 -27.70 25.95
N ASN A 569 5.14 -28.37 25.75
CA ASN A 569 3.84 -27.77 25.43
C ASN A 569 3.83 -26.93 24.14
N ILE A 570 4.74 -27.26 23.21
CA ILE A 570 4.73 -26.79 21.82
C ILE A 570 3.98 -27.84 21.02
N LYS A 571 3.00 -27.44 20.21
CA LYS A 571 2.18 -28.35 19.41
C LYS A 571 2.80 -28.53 18.00
N PRO A 572 3.58 -29.61 17.75
CA PRO A 572 4.08 -29.90 16.41
C PRO A 572 2.98 -30.46 15.50
N PHE A 573 3.08 -30.16 14.20
CA PHE A 573 2.22 -30.72 13.17
C PHE A 573 2.93 -30.82 11.82
N LEU A 574 2.55 -31.80 11.00
CA LEU A 574 3.08 -31.93 9.64
C LEU A 574 2.48 -30.87 8.73
N CYS A 575 3.31 -30.26 7.89
CA CYS A 575 2.93 -29.30 6.86
C CYS A 575 3.59 -29.69 5.53
N THR A 576 2.88 -30.43 4.68
CA THR A 576 3.49 -31.17 3.56
C THR A 576 2.70 -31.09 2.26
N GLY A 577 3.39 -31.31 1.14
CA GLY A 577 2.78 -31.52 -0.18
C GLY A 577 2.10 -32.88 -0.33
N ARG A 578 2.39 -33.83 0.56
CA ARG A 578 1.76 -35.16 0.61
C ARG A 578 0.30 -35.07 1.05
N GLY A 579 -0.53 -36.01 0.61
CA GLY A 579 -1.82 -36.28 1.24
C GLY A 579 -1.66 -37.05 2.55
N TYR A 580 -2.65 -36.95 3.46
CA TYR A 580 -2.61 -37.65 4.75
C TYR A 580 -2.29 -39.15 4.60
N GLN A 581 -2.98 -39.84 3.69
CA GLN A 581 -2.81 -41.29 3.47
C GLN A 581 -1.40 -41.67 2.96
N SER A 582 -0.67 -40.72 2.37
CA SER A 582 0.68 -40.91 1.84
C SER A 582 1.78 -40.75 2.90
N ASN A 583 1.41 -40.46 4.15
CA ASN A 583 2.34 -40.28 5.27
C ASN A 583 2.51 -41.53 6.14
N LYS A 584 1.95 -42.70 5.77
CA LYS A 584 2.01 -43.94 6.59
C LYS A 584 3.43 -44.36 7.00
N LYS A 585 4.42 -44.09 6.16
CA LYS A 585 5.84 -44.40 6.45
C LYS A 585 6.50 -43.40 7.39
N VAL A 586 5.98 -42.17 7.48
CA VAL A 586 6.36 -41.20 8.52
C VAL A 586 5.62 -41.54 9.82
N LEU A 587 4.32 -41.80 9.72
CA LEU A 587 3.48 -42.18 10.85
C LEU A 587 3.65 -43.68 11.17
N THR A 588 4.88 -44.15 11.37
CA THR A 588 5.15 -45.54 11.76
C THR A 588 4.50 -45.88 13.11
N THR A 589 4.29 -47.16 13.38
CA THR A 589 3.78 -47.60 14.69
C THR A 589 4.66 -47.09 15.83
N TYR A 590 5.99 -47.10 15.65
CA TYR A 590 6.94 -46.59 16.63
C TYR A 590 6.81 -45.07 16.85
N PHE A 591 6.72 -44.29 15.76
CA PHE A 591 6.51 -42.84 15.84
C PHE A 591 5.19 -42.50 16.56
N GLN A 592 4.09 -43.17 16.20
CA GLN A 592 2.78 -42.95 16.82
C GLN A 592 2.78 -43.34 18.31
N SER A 593 3.36 -44.48 18.67
CA SER A 593 3.42 -44.93 20.08
C SER A 593 4.32 -44.04 20.94
N THR A 594 5.37 -43.46 20.35
CA THR A 594 6.36 -42.64 21.09
C THR A 594 5.88 -41.20 21.28
N THR A 595 5.29 -40.61 20.24
CA THR A 595 4.88 -39.19 20.25
C THR A 595 3.40 -39.01 20.58
N GLY A 596 2.57 -40.04 20.38
CA GLY A 596 1.11 -39.92 20.41
C GLY A 596 0.52 -39.08 19.28
N TYR A 597 1.28 -38.79 18.21
CA TYR A 597 0.81 -38.05 17.04
C TYR A 597 0.47 -39.03 15.91
N ASN A 598 -0.76 -38.96 15.40
CA ASN A 598 -1.31 -39.83 14.35
C ASN A 598 -1.53 -39.07 13.03
N GLY A 599 -0.86 -37.92 12.85
CA GLY A 599 -1.05 -37.02 11.73
C GLY A 599 -2.03 -35.86 11.99
N TYR A 600 -2.54 -35.71 13.21
CA TYR A 600 -3.50 -34.66 13.58
C TYR A 600 -3.02 -33.82 14.76
N PRO A 601 -3.13 -32.47 14.70
CA PRO A 601 -3.54 -31.67 13.55
C PRO A 601 -2.52 -31.72 12.41
N GLY A 602 -2.88 -31.27 11.20
CA GLY A 602 -1.94 -31.29 10.08
C GLY A 602 -2.41 -30.54 8.84
N VAL A 603 -1.44 -30.08 8.05
CA VAL A 603 -1.60 -29.35 6.79
C VAL A 603 -1.05 -30.21 5.66
N TYR A 604 -1.92 -30.57 4.72
CA TYR A 604 -1.64 -31.56 3.67
C TYR A 604 -1.92 -30.99 2.29
N ASN A 605 -1.37 -31.63 1.26
CA ASN A 605 -1.54 -31.25 -0.14
C ASN A 605 -1.22 -29.77 -0.40
N ASN A 606 -0.10 -29.28 0.17
CA ASN A 606 0.30 -27.86 0.16
C ASN A 606 -0.82 -26.93 0.66
N GLY A 607 -1.50 -27.29 1.75
CA GLY A 607 -2.54 -26.46 2.36
C GLY A 607 -3.90 -26.47 1.66
N ALA A 608 -4.09 -27.37 0.69
CA ALA A 608 -5.42 -27.68 0.18
C ALA A 608 -6.27 -28.40 1.24
N VAL A 609 -5.66 -29.18 2.14
CA VAL A 609 -6.37 -29.88 3.22
C VAL A 609 -5.77 -29.52 4.58
N VAL A 610 -6.64 -29.21 5.55
CA VAL A 610 -6.26 -28.87 6.93
C VAL A 610 -7.16 -29.63 7.89
N TYR A 611 -6.57 -30.32 8.86
CA TYR A 611 -7.27 -31.07 9.90
C TYR A 611 -6.95 -30.55 11.30
N ASP A 612 -7.94 -30.57 12.19
CA ASP A 612 -7.78 -30.34 13.63
C ASP A 612 -7.16 -31.56 14.34
N GLU A 613 -6.94 -31.49 15.65
CA GLU A 613 -6.36 -32.55 16.48
C GLU A 613 -7.20 -33.83 16.57
N ASN A 614 -8.49 -33.73 16.28
CA ASN A 614 -9.43 -34.85 16.31
C ASN A 614 -9.58 -35.49 14.93
N GLY A 615 -8.91 -34.95 13.91
CA GLY A 615 -9.02 -35.38 12.52
C GLY A 615 -10.23 -34.81 11.78
N ASN A 616 -10.92 -33.80 12.34
CA ASN A 616 -11.97 -33.10 11.61
C ASN A 616 -11.36 -32.16 10.58
N SER A 617 -11.93 -32.12 9.37
CA SER A 617 -11.48 -31.19 8.35
C SER A 617 -11.87 -29.75 8.69
N ILE A 618 -10.88 -28.88 8.85
CA ILE A 618 -11.05 -27.42 8.95
C ILE A 618 -11.23 -26.84 7.54
N LYS A 619 -10.45 -27.34 6.57
CA LYS A 619 -10.47 -26.90 5.17
C LYS A 619 -10.20 -28.07 4.24
N ILE A 620 -10.96 -28.13 3.14
CA ILE A 620 -10.70 -28.99 1.98
C ILE A 620 -10.97 -28.16 0.71
N GLU A 621 -9.91 -27.83 -0.01
CA GLU A 621 -9.95 -27.17 -1.29
C GLU A 621 -9.69 -28.18 -2.40
N LYS A 622 -10.53 -28.17 -3.45
CA LYS A 622 -10.43 -29.11 -4.57
C LYS A 622 -10.53 -28.39 -5.91
N PHE A 623 -10.00 -29.01 -6.95
CA PHE A 623 -10.20 -28.56 -8.31
C PHE A 623 -11.66 -28.72 -8.73
N THR A 624 -12.12 -27.81 -9.61
CA THR A 624 -13.42 -27.96 -10.27
C THR A 624 -13.34 -29.06 -11.33
N GLU A 625 -14.47 -29.71 -11.62
CA GLU A 625 -14.56 -30.69 -12.71
C GLU A 625 -14.12 -30.09 -14.06
N SER A 626 -14.45 -28.82 -14.31
CA SER A 626 -14.02 -28.10 -15.51
C SER A 626 -12.50 -27.98 -15.61
N PHE A 627 -11.82 -27.70 -14.50
CA PHE A 627 -10.36 -27.63 -14.47
C PHE A 627 -9.74 -29.01 -14.69
N VAL A 628 -10.23 -30.04 -13.99
CA VAL A 628 -9.72 -31.41 -14.14
C VAL A 628 -9.89 -31.92 -15.57
N THR A 629 -11.01 -31.57 -16.23
CA THR A 629 -11.25 -31.87 -17.65
C THR A 629 -10.27 -31.13 -18.56
N SER A 630 -10.10 -29.82 -18.38
CA SER A 630 -9.14 -29.02 -19.14
C SER A 630 -7.71 -29.55 -19.02
N PHE A 631 -7.28 -29.90 -17.81
CA PHE A 631 -5.95 -30.46 -17.59
C PHE A 631 -5.79 -31.84 -18.24
N LYS A 632 -6.80 -32.72 -18.13
CA LYS A 632 -6.77 -34.03 -18.81
C LYS A 632 -6.68 -33.89 -20.33
N ASP A 633 -7.38 -32.93 -20.92
CA ASP A 633 -7.33 -32.68 -22.37
C ASP A 633 -5.97 -32.12 -22.81
N TYR A 634 -5.38 -31.22 -22.01
CA TYR A 634 -4.00 -30.79 -22.18
C TYR A 634 -3.02 -31.97 -22.07
N ALA A 635 -3.17 -32.82 -21.05
CA ALA A 635 -2.28 -33.95 -20.81
C ALA A 635 -2.37 -35.00 -21.95
N THR A 636 -3.56 -35.18 -22.52
CA THR A 636 -3.80 -36.02 -23.70
C THR A 636 -3.15 -35.42 -24.95
N THR A 637 -3.38 -34.12 -25.20
CA THR A 637 -2.84 -33.41 -26.37
C THR A 637 -1.31 -33.42 -26.40
N ASN A 638 -0.69 -33.32 -25.22
CA ASN A 638 0.77 -33.28 -25.08
C ASN A 638 1.41 -34.65 -24.80
N ASN A 639 0.63 -35.73 -24.76
CA ASN A 639 1.08 -37.09 -24.48
C ASN A 639 1.88 -37.20 -23.15
N ILE A 640 1.29 -36.72 -22.05
CA ILE A 640 1.91 -36.76 -20.71
C ILE A 640 1.05 -37.50 -19.67
N ASN A 641 -0.07 -38.12 -20.04
CA ASN A 641 -0.92 -38.85 -19.08
C ASN A 641 -0.17 -39.98 -18.35
N ASP A 642 0.82 -40.58 -19.01
CA ASP A 642 1.73 -41.62 -18.49
C ASP A 642 2.77 -41.11 -17.46
N ARG A 643 2.64 -39.84 -17.06
CA ARG A 643 3.51 -39.13 -16.10
C ARG A 643 2.74 -38.35 -15.04
N VAL A 644 1.41 -38.40 -15.08
CA VAL A 644 0.53 -37.59 -14.22
C VAL A 644 -0.13 -38.46 -13.17
N ILE A 645 -0.17 -37.93 -11.95
CA ILE A 645 -0.93 -38.47 -10.81
C ILE A 645 -1.90 -37.44 -10.24
N TYR A 646 -3.03 -37.90 -9.74
CA TYR A 646 -4.09 -37.10 -9.15
C TYR A 646 -4.26 -37.50 -7.69
N TYR A 647 -4.02 -36.56 -6.78
CA TYR A 647 -4.28 -36.76 -5.36
C TYR A 647 -5.75 -36.52 -5.08
N THR A 648 -6.39 -37.48 -4.43
CA THR A 648 -7.75 -37.34 -3.91
C THR A 648 -7.76 -37.42 -2.39
N ASP A 649 -8.92 -37.20 -1.79
CA ASP A 649 -9.14 -37.35 -0.34
C ASP A 649 -8.88 -38.77 0.18
N GLN A 650 -8.95 -39.79 -0.69
CA GLN A 650 -8.77 -41.19 -0.31
C GLN A 650 -7.46 -41.81 -0.82
N LYS A 651 -7.11 -41.59 -2.09
CA LYS A 651 -6.01 -42.27 -2.77
C LYS A 651 -5.34 -41.41 -3.84
N ILE A 652 -4.21 -41.88 -4.35
CA ILE A 652 -3.55 -41.33 -5.53
C ILE A 652 -4.00 -42.16 -6.74
N HIS A 653 -4.34 -41.47 -7.83
CA HIS A 653 -4.83 -42.10 -9.05
C HIS A 653 -4.01 -41.69 -10.27
N CYS A 654 -3.98 -42.52 -11.30
CA CYS A 654 -3.51 -42.16 -12.64
C CYS A 654 -4.56 -42.53 -13.69
N LEU A 655 -4.49 -41.88 -14.86
CA LEU A 655 -5.42 -42.13 -15.98
C LEU A 655 -4.80 -42.98 -17.09
N ASP A 656 -3.51 -43.26 -17.00
CA ASP A 656 -2.77 -44.08 -17.96
C ASP A 656 -1.70 -44.92 -17.24
N THR A 657 -1.15 -45.89 -17.96
CA THR A 657 -0.03 -46.70 -17.48
C THR A 657 1.20 -45.81 -17.35
N LEU A 658 1.66 -45.63 -16.12
CA LEU A 658 2.82 -44.78 -15.85
C LEU A 658 4.10 -45.38 -16.43
N THR A 659 4.94 -44.52 -16.98
CA THR A 659 6.29 -44.90 -17.46
C THR A 659 7.18 -45.42 -16.33
N ASN A 660 8.14 -46.30 -16.64
CA ASN A 660 9.00 -46.92 -15.63
C ASN A 660 9.78 -45.88 -14.79
N ASP A 661 10.22 -44.79 -15.40
CA ASP A 661 10.89 -43.68 -14.70
C ASP A 661 9.92 -42.94 -13.78
N ALA A 662 8.69 -42.65 -14.23
CA ALA A 662 7.64 -42.06 -13.38
C ALA A 662 7.27 -42.97 -12.20
N VAL A 663 7.09 -44.27 -12.44
CA VAL A 663 6.85 -45.26 -11.37
C VAL A 663 8.02 -45.28 -10.40
N THR A 664 9.26 -45.31 -10.89
CA THR A 664 10.47 -45.30 -10.05
C THR A 664 10.53 -44.04 -9.20
N TYR A 665 10.25 -42.88 -9.78
CA TYR A 665 10.24 -41.59 -9.08
C TYR A 665 9.12 -41.50 -8.04
N PHE A 666 7.89 -41.88 -8.38
CA PHE A 666 6.79 -41.89 -7.42
C PHE A 666 7.02 -42.91 -6.30
N ASN A 667 7.64 -44.05 -6.60
CA ASN A 667 8.08 -45.01 -5.58
C ASN A 667 9.26 -44.47 -4.75
N SER A 668 10.14 -43.61 -5.29
CA SER A 668 11.17 -42.92 -4.51
C SER A 668 10.57 -41.86 -3.58
N LEU A 669 9.49 -41.21 -4.02
CA LEU A 669 8.60 -40.42 -3.16
C LEU A 669 7.67 -41.31 -2.29
N ARG A 670 7.84 -42.63 -2.36
CA ARG A 670 7.16 -43.62 -1.51
C ARG A 670 5.63 -43.57 -1.64
N TYR A 671 5.13 -43.37 -2.86
CA TYR A 671 3.71 -43.54 -3.20
C TYR A 671 3.43 -45.00 -3.54
N ASP A 672 3.04 -45.78 -2.53
CA ASP A 672 2.99 -47.25 -2.65
C ASP A 672 1.71 -47.79 -3.35
N ASP A 673 0.68 -46.95 -3.55
CA ASP A 673 -0.66 -47.36 -4.03
C ASP A 673 -1.27 -46.38 -5.06
N ILE A 674 -0.64 -46.19 -6.22
CA ILE A 674 -1.24 -45.40 -7.32
C ILE A 674 -2.22 -46.28 -8.11
N GLU A 675 -3.50 -45.92 -8.12
CA GLU A 675 -4.56 -46.71 -8.74
C GLU A 675 -4.93 -46.17 -10.13
N LEU A 676 -4.80 -47.02 -11.16
CA LEU A 676 -5.26 -46.72 -12.52
C LEU A 676 -6.79 -46.74 -12.57
N ILE A 677 -7.40 -45.62 -12.95
CA ILE A 677 -8.85 -45.47 -13.07
C ILE A 677 -9.24 -44.80 -14.39
N THR A 678 -10.51 -44.89 -14.74
CA THR A 678 -11.08 -44.13 -15.85
C THR A 678 -11.31 -42.66 -15.48
N PHE A 679 -11.39 -41.80 -16.49
CA PHE A 679 -11.69 -40.37 -16.27
C PHE A 679 -13.08 -40.15 -15.65
N ASP A 680 -14.06 -40.99 -16.00
CA ASP A 680 -15.41 -40.91 -15.43
C ASP A 680 -15.43 -41.24 -13.93
N GLU A 681 -14.55 -42.14 -13.47
CA GLU A 681 -14.34 -42.41 -12.05
C GLU A 681 -13.60 -41.26 -11.36
N LEU A 682 -12.59 -40.68 -12.01
CA LEU A 682 -11.84 -39.55 -11.45
C LEU A 682 -12.74 -38.32 -11.21
N LYS A 683 -13.66 -38.01 -12.12
CA LYS A 683 -14.61 -36.90 -11.99
C LYS A 683 -15.52 -37.01 -10.75
N GLN A 684 -15.74 -38.21 -10.25
CA GLN A 684 -16.56 -38.45 -9.06
C GLN A 684 -15.77 -38.29 -7.75
N LYS A 685 -14.46 -38.02 -7.83
CA LYS A 685 -13.57 -37.88 -6.67
C LYS A 685 -13.19 -36.43 -6.41
N ASN A 686 -12.82 -36.12 -5.17
CA ASN A 686 -12.30 -34.82 -4.81
C ASN A 686 -10.83 -34.70 -5.21
N VAL A 687 -10.52 -34.18 -6.40
CA VAL A 687 -9.12 -33.97 -6.83
C VAL A 687 -8.55 -32.75 -6.11
N LEU A 688 -7.57 -32.99 -5.23
CA LEU A 688 -6.98 -31.99 -4.34
C LEU A 688 -5.72 -31.36 -4.92
N THR A 689 -4.83 -32.17 -5.50
CA THR A 689 -3.61 -31.72 -6.18
C THR A 689 -3.30 -32.63 -7.37
N ILE A 690 -2.52 -32.16 -8.33
CA ILE A 690 -2.08 -32.93 -9.48
C ILE A 690 -0.55 -32.90 -9.51
N GLY A 691 0.08 -34.06 -9.61
CA GLY A 691 1.53 -34.21 -9.74
C GLY A 691 1.90 -34.63 -11.16
N CYS A 692 3.02 -34.12 -11.68
CA CYS A 692 3.55 -34.50 -12.98
C CYS A 692 5.07 -34.71 -12.89
N HIS A 693 5.55 -35.86 -13.37
CA HIS A 693 6.97 -36.20 -13.35
C HIS A 693 7.66 -35.91 -14.69
N ASN A 694 8.78 -35.18 -14.63
CA ASN A 694 9.74 -34.97 -15.71
C ASN A 694 9.11 -34.43 -17.01
N ARG A 695 8.08 -33.58 -16.86
CA ARG A 695 7.43 -32.82 -17.93
C ARG A 695 7.02 -31.46 -17.40
N ASN A 696 7.63 -30.42 -17.97
CA ASN A 696 7.30 -29.04 -17.63
C ASN A 696 5.85 -28.72 -18.01
N LEU A 697 5.14 -28.03 -17.12
CA LEU A 697 3.75 -27.61 -17.29
C LEU A 697 3.61 -26.10 -17.53
N ASP A 698 4.72 -25.38 -17.75
CA ASP A 698 4.74 -23.92 -17.96
C ASP A 698 3.91 -23.47 -19.18
N ASP A 699 3.69 -24.35 -20.15
CA ASP A 699 2.88 -24.09 -21.35
C ASP A 699 1.41 -24.49 -21.19
N PHE A 700 1.00 -24.99 -20.02
CA PHE A 700 -0.41 -25.23 -19.71
C PHE A 700 -1.18 -23.90 -19.68
N PRO A 701 -2.22 -23.69 -20.52
CA PRO A 701 -2.86 -22.38 -20.66
C PRO A 701 -3.41 -21.77 -19.35
N SER A 702 -3.87 -22.61 -18.42
CA SER A 702 -4.40 -22.19 -17.11
C SER A 702 -3.35 -22.28 -15.98
N ILE A 703 -2.06 -22.34 -16.28
CA ILE A 703 -1.00 -22.46 -15.24
C ILE A 703 -1.01 -21.27 -14.26
N ASN A 704 -1.37 -20.08 -14.73
CA ASN A 704 -1.48 -18.86 -13.90
C ASN A 704 -2.76 -18.81 -13.05
N GLU A 705 -3.66 -19.80 -13.21
CA GLU A 705 -4.92 -19.88 -12.48
C GLU A 705 -4.87 -20.88 -11.32
N VAL A 706 -3.69 -21.43 -11.03
CA VAL A 706 -3.47 -22.45 -10.01
C VAL A 706 -2.28 -22.12 -9.13
N TYR A 707 -2.17 -22.80 -7.98
CA TYR A 707 -0.90 -22.89 -7.28
C TYR A 707 0.00 -23.87 -8.02
N TYR A 708 1.23 -23.50 -8.30
CA TYR A 708 2.15 -24.30 -9.10
C TYR A 708 3.56 -24.25 -8.51
N VAL A 709 4.12 -25.43 -8.22
CA VAL A 709 5.45 -25.58 -7.62
C VAL A 709 6.29 -26.56 -8.43
N LYS A 710 7.59 -26.25 -8.53
CA LYS A 710 8.61 -27.07 -9.18
C LYS A 710 9.58 -27.60 -8.12
N PHE A 711 9.81 -28.91 -8.12
CA PHE A 711 10.71 -29.61 -7.20
C PHE A 711 11.91 -30.18 -7.97
N GLY A 712 13.04 -30.41 -7.26
CA GLY A 712 14.20 -31.11 -7.80
C GLY A 712 14.74 -30.54 -9.11
N GLN A 713 14.96 -29.22 -9.18
CA GLN A 713 15.36 -28.51 -10.41
C GLN A 713 14.43 -28.73 -11.63
N GLY A 714 13.15 -29.03 -11.40
CA GLY A 714 12.16 -29.25 -12.47
C GLY A 714 11.96 -30.72 -12.86
N GLU A 715 12.31 -31.66 -11.98
CA GLU A 715 12.00 -33.09 -12.17
C GLU A 715 10.56 -33.45 -11.76
N TYR A 716 9.94 -32.67 -10.89
CA TYR A 716 8.55 -32.87 -10.47
C TYR A 716 7.79 -31.56 -10.30
N PHE A 717 6.55 -31.58 -10.73
CA PHE A 717 5.67 -30.44 -10.82
C PHE A 717 4.38 -30.75 -10.06
N GLN A 718 3.94 -29.84 -9.21
CA GLN A 718 2.69 -30.01 -8.47
C GLN A 718 1.78 -28.82 -8.66
N LEU A 719 0.52 -29.10 -8.98
CA LEU A 719 -0.57 -28.15 -9.12
C LEU A 719 -1.52 -28.30 -7.93
N GLY A 720 -1.94 -27.17 -7.35
CA GLY A 720 -3.03 -27.07 -6.38
C GLY A 720 -4.06 -26.02 -6.78
N PRO A 721 -5.28 -26.05 -6.21
CA PRO A 721 -6.28 -25.02 -6.46
C PRO A 721 -5.75 -23.60 -6.22
N LYS A 722 -6.35 -22.61 -6.88
CA LYS A 722 -5.90 -21.22 -6.76
C LYS A 722 -5.88 -20.77 -5.30
N GLY A 723 -4.75 -20.19 -4.87
CA GLY A 723 -4.62 -19.61 -3.53
C GLY A 723 -4.40 -20.63 -2.40
N VAL A 724 -4.15 -21.91 -2.71
CA VAL A 724 -3.62 -22.85 -1.71
C VAL A 724 -2.09 -22.78 -1.71
N ASN A 725 -1.48 -22.81 -0.52
CA ASN A 725 -0.06 -23.11 -0.28
C ASN A 725 0.11 -23.49 1.20
N LYS A 726 1.31 -23.95 1.60
CA LYS A 726 1.59 -24.35 2.98
C LYS A 726 1.27 -23.23 3.98
N LYS A 727 1.63 -21.98 3.67
CA LYS A 727 1.31 -20.81 4.48
C LYS A 727 -0.20 -20.66 4.72
N VAL A 728 -1.02 -20.67 3.67
CA VAL A 728 -2.48 -20.50 3.80
C VAL A 728 -3.10 -21.64 4.62
N GLY A 729 -2.61 -22.88 4.44
CA GLY A 729 -3.03 -24.01 5.25
C GLY A 729 -2.66 -23.86 6.72
N LEU A 730 -1.42 -23.46 6.99
CA LEU A 730 -0.90 -23.18 8.34
C LEU A 730 -1.67 -22.02 9.01
N GLU A 731 -1.89 -20.91 8.31
CA GLU A 731 -2.68 -19.76 8.77
C GLU A 731 -4.13 -20.19 9.10
N THR A 732 -4.71 -21.06 8.28
CA THR A 732 -6.05 -21.61 8.56
C THR A 732 -6.08 -22.40 9.87
N LEU A 733 -5.04 -23.23 10.11
CA LEU A 733 -4.92 -24.01 11.34
C LEU A 733 -4.70 -23.13 12.58
N LEU A 734 -3.78 -22.15 12.51
CA LEU A 734 -3.50 -21.25 13.62
C LEU A 734 -4.73 -20.40 13.98
N ASN A 735 -5.44 -19.88 12.98
CA ASN A 735 -6.68 -19.13 13.20
C ASN A 735 -7.77 -19.97 13.88
N TYR A 736 -7.89 -21.24 13.51
CA TYR A 736 -8.81 -22.18 14.18
C TYR A 736 -8.46 -22.32 15.67
N TYR A 737 -7.17 -22.31 16.02
CA TYR A 737 -6.69 -22.30 17.40
C TYR A 737 -6.67 -20.93 18.08
N GLN A 738 -7.22 -19.89 17.46
CA GLN A 738 -7.17 -18.52 17.97
C GLN A 738 -5.72 -18.03 18.22
N SER A 739 -4.80 -18.52 17.41
CA SER A 739 -3.37 -18.18 17.43
C SER A 739 -2.98 -17.47 16.14
N ASN A 740 -1.69 -17.14 16.00
CA ASN A 740 -1.15 -16.44 14.85
C ASN A 740 0.33 -16.80 14.65
N ALA A 741 0.92 -16.28 13.58
CA ALA A 741 2.27 -16.62 13.16
C ALA A 741 3.36 -16.29 14.19
N ASN A 742 3.14 -15.31 15.09
CA ASN A 742 4.10 -14.97 16.15
C ASN A 742 4.24 -16.07 17.20
N GLU A 743 3.31 -17.04 17.25
CA GLU A 743 3.34 -18.17 18.18
C GLU A 743 3.67 -19.49 17.47
N CYS A 744 4.16 -19.44 16.22
CA CYS A 744 4.47 -20.62 15.42
C CYS A 744 5.91 -20.61 14.92
N ALA A 745 6.60 -21.73 15.05
CA ALA A 745 7.85 -22.04 14.36
C ALA A 745 7.60 -22.85 13.08
N PHE A 746 8.56 -22.84 12.16
CA PHE A 746 8.53 -23.65 10.94
C PHE A 746 9.89 -24.23 10.55
N ILE A 747 9.94 -25.39 9.90
CA ILE A 747 11.17 -25.93 9.27
C ILE A 747 10.85 -26.57 7.92
N GLY A 748 11.71 -26.33 6.93
CA GLY A 748 11.57 -26.87 5.57
C GLY A 748 12.83 -26.80 4.71
N ASP A 749 12.71 -27.20 3.44
CA ASP A 749 13.84 -27.39 2.53
C ASP A 749 13.64 -26.87 1.10
N SER A 750 12.40 -26.58 0.68
CA SER A 750 12.08 -26.44 -0.74
C SER A 750 11.08 -25.30 -1.05
N PRO A 751 10.86 -24.97 -2.35
CA PRO A 751 10.04 -23.81 -2.74
C PRO A 751 8.61 -23.75 -2.22
N ASN A 752 7.97 -24.88 -1.88
CA ASN A 752 6.63 -24.85 -1.28
C ASN A 752 6.64 -24.41 0.20
N ASP A 753 7.81 -24.29 0.82
CA ASP A 753 8.00 -23.85 2.20
C ASP A 753 8.18 -22.33 2.34
N HIS A 754 8.55 -21.65 1.25
CA HIS A 754 8.99 -20.24 1.28
C HIS A 754 7.99 -19.34 2.01
N GLU A 755 6.72 -19.38 1.62
CA GLU A 755 5.72 -18.49 2.22
C GLU A 755 5.41 -18.87 3.67
N ALA A 756 5.62 -20.13 4.07
CA ALA A 756 5.42 -20.57 5.46
C ALA A 756 6.59 -20.13 6.35
N MET A 757 7.83 -20.22 5.84
CA MET A 757 9.04 -19.73 6.50
C MET A 757 9.00 -18.23 6.75
N GLU A 758 8.58 -17.44 5.76
CA GLU A 758 8.46 -15.98 5.89
C GLU A 758 7.31 -15.54 6.81
N TYR A 759 6.31 -16.40 6.99
CA TYR A 759 5.12 -16.10 7.78
C TYR A 759 5.35 -16.33 9.27
N CYS A 760 6.00 -17.43 9.65
CA CYS A 760 6.18 -17.84 11.04
C CYS A 760 7.20 -16.97 11.80
N TYR A 761 7.05 -16.91 13.13
CA TYR A 761 7.91 -16.14 14.04
C TYR A 761 9.39 -16.45 13.86
N VAL A 762 9.69 -17.75 13.87
CA VAL A 762 11.02 -18.32 13.65
C VAL A 762 10.90 -19.45 12.66
N SER A 763 11.78 -19.49 11.68
CA SER A 763 11.84 -20.57 10.70
C SER A 763 13.26 -21.06 10.48
N PHE A 764 13.38 -22.35 10.17
CA PHE A 764 14.65 -23.03 9.94
C PHE A 764 14.70 -23.60 8.52
N ALA A 765 15.80 -23.37 7.80
CA ALA A 765 16.13 -24.10 6.59
C ALA A 765 17.19 -25.16 6.91
N VAL A 766 16.97 -26.40 6.46
CA VAL A 766 17.96 -27.48 6.58
C VAL A 766 19.15 -27.25 5.63
N GLY A 767 20.30 -27.86 5.94
CA GLY A 767 21.56 -27.65 5.20
C GLY A 767 21.49 -28.02 3.72
N ASN A 768 20.64 -28.98 3.35
CA ASN A 768 20.41 -29.43 1.98
C ASN A 768 19.44 -28.53 1.19
N ALA A 769 18.82 -27.53 1.83
CA ALA A 769 17.93 -26.59 1.16
C ALA A 769 18.69 -25.78 0.10
N ASP A 770 18.00 -25.39 -0.97
CA ASP A 770 18.56 -24.51 -1.98
C ASP A 770 18.78 -23.08 -1.44
N ASP A 771 19.62 -22.30 -2.13
CA ASP A 771 20.00 -20.95 -1.69
C ASP A 771 18.82 -19.99 -1.59
N GLU A 772 17.81 -20.13 -2.44
CA GLU A 772 16.62 -19.28 -2.35
C GLU A 772 15.81 -19.64 -1.11
N THR A 773 15.61 -20.94 -0.84
CA THR A 773 14.96 -21.40 0.40
C THR A 773 15.70 -20.93 1.64
N LYS A 774 17.02 -21.05 1.68
CA LYS A 774 17.85 -20.59 2.82
C LYS A 774 17.67 -19.10 3.13
N LYS A 775 17.51 -18.26 2.10
CA LYS A 775 17.26 -16.80 2.28
C LYS A 775 15.89 -16.49 2.88
N LYS A 776 14.94 -17.41 2.83
CA LYS A 776 13.58 -17.23 3.36
C LYS A 776 13.44 -17.60 4.83
N ALA A 777 14.35 -18.43 5.35
CA ALA A 777 14.32 -18.86 6.74
C ALA A 777 14.96 -17.84 7.68
N THR A 778 14.52 -17.81 8.94
CA THR A 778 15.17 -17.05 10.01
C THR A 778 16.57 -17.58 10.32
N TRP A 779 16.73 -18.90 10.32
CA TRP A 779 17.97 -19.60 10.61
C TRP A 779 18.27 -20.64 9.54
N VAL A 780 19.54 -20.71 9.14
CA VAL A 780 20.04 -21.77 8.25
C VAL A 780 20.85 -22.74 9.10
N LEU A 781 20.48 -24.01 9.07
CA LEU A 781 21.20 -25.07 9.77
C LEU A 781 22.41 -25.50 8.93
N ASP A 782 23.50 -25.80 9.62
CA ASP A 782 24.71 -26.42 9.09
C ASP A 782 24.55 -27.94 8.82
N LEU A 783 23.48 -28.54 9.34
CA LEU A 783 23.16 -29.96 9.19
C LEU A 783 22.12 -30.18 8.10
N ASN A 784 22.33 -31.19 7.27
CA ASN A 784 21.33 -31.70 6.34
C ASN A 784 20.25 -32.51 7.08
N PHE A 785 19.12 -32.75 6.42
CA PHE A 785 18.02 -33.55 6.97
C PHE A 785 18.45 -34.95 7.44
N ASP A 786 19.40 -35.57 6.75
CA ASP A 786 19.98 -36.88 7.06
C ASP A 786 21.04 -36.85 8.17
N GLN A 787 21.27 -35.68 8.78
CA GLN A 787 22.19 -35.46 9.89
C GLN A 787 21.47 -35.01 11.17
N ALA A 788 20.16 -35.25 11.28
CA ALA A 788 19.30 -34.82 12.40
C ALA A 788 19.17 -33.30 12.53
N ALA A 789 19.03 -32.58 11.40
CA ALA A 789 18.80 -31.14 11.39
C ALA A 789 17.54 -30.73 12.19
N PHE A 790 16.46 -31.50 12.10
CA PHE A 790 15.25 -31.24 12.87
C PHE A 790 15.49 -31.29 14.39
N GLU A 791 16.23 -32.30 14.88
CA GLU A 791 16.64 -32.38 16.29
C GLU A 791 17.41 -31.12 16.72
N LYS A 792 18.36 -30.66 15.89
CA LYS A 792 19.14 -29.45 16.16
C LYS A 792 18.23 -28.21 16.23
N ALA A 793 17.29 -28.05 15.30
CA ALA A 793 16.34 -26.93 15.31
C ALA A 793 15.49 -26.92 16.59
N VAL A 794 14.99 -28.08 17.01
CA VAL A 794 14.21 -28.20 18.24
C VAL A 794 15.04 -27.82 19.46
N LYS A 795 16.27 -28.32 19.59
CA LYS A 795 17.16 -27.98 20.72
C LYS A 795 17.46 -26.47 20.77
N LEU A 796 17.77 -25.86 19.63
CA LEU A 796 17.97 -24.40 19.54
C LEU A 796 16.74 -23.60 19.98
N LEU A 797 15.55 -24.19 19.90
CA LEU A 797 14.28 -23.54 20.23
C LEU A 797 13.85 -23.75 21.70
N VAL A 798 14.23 -24.85 22.33
CA VAL A 798 13.67 -25.27 23.64
C VAL A 798 14.69 -25.42 24.76
N ASP A 799 15.98 -25.39 24.44
CA ASP A 799 17.07 -25.42 25.41
C ASP A 799 17.69 -24.01 25.46
N ASP A 800 17.46 -23.31 26.57
CA ASP A 800 18.26 -22.15 26.97
C ASP A 800 19.73 -22.58 26.96
N GLN A 801 20.58 -21.79 26.30
CA GLN A 801 22.02 -21.97 26.43
C GLN A 801 22.40 -21.72 27.90
N GLU A 802 22.78 -22.78 28.62
CA GLU A 802 23.63 -22.67 29.82
C GLU A 802 24.93 -21.93 29.52
#